data_AF-A0A7K3KZY1-F1
#
_entry.id   AF-A0A7K3KZY1-F1
#
_cell.length_a   1.000
_cell.length_b   1.000
_cell.length_c   1.000
_cell.angle_alpha   90.00
_cell.angle_beta   90.00
_cell.angle_gamma   90.00
#
_symmetry.space_group_name_H-M   'P 1'
#
loop_
_entity.id
_entity.type
_entity.pdbx_description
1 polymer ?
#
loop_
_entity_poly.entity_id
_entity_poly.type
_entity_poly.pdbx_seq_one_letter_code
_entity_poly.pdbx_strand_id
1 'polypeptide(L)'
;MEALADALSLIMQPCYDLTGNWWVAILLFTVIVKVILMPMALWCQKNAIVMVKLMPDLNRLKVKYFGDAETIGEKQNELYKEKHYHPLLSLVPLAVQILILFGLVDVIHRITDNGAPGTEFLGMIPVEDGGLSWVMPVLAGISAIIMGFAQNRINPLQREQSRAEKNTTNGLSIALSFFLGIFVAAGMAFYWICSNLTSIAVQALCNIIIKPRKHIDYDDLAASREELEGLNALAGPKRKWYQRDPLAKREKTDYKRFFSIVDKHLVFYSERSGFYKYFKGAIEWLLDNSDVRIHYVTNDPNDQIFAIAEEQPRIFPYYIGEQRAITLMMKMDADVVVATLEDLENYYLKRSYVRKDIEYVFFFHHMTSTHLTPHEEAFDHYDALFCAGPHQVAEVQAAERRRGLAPKRLVEGGYDLLDQEIADYEALAGRENERPVILIGPSWQEDNILDSCVDDLIGSVLGKGYRIIVRPHPEYTKRYPARWEALQARWADEDPAELFFESDFSSNESTFSSDILVTDWSSISCDFSFSTLKPTIFIDTPMKVGNPDWEKLDMEPTDISLRNQIGRSLTLDKVDRFADEVASMLSEREAWRERIREVRAGFVFNLGHGARTAGEFLLETVLDKQDQRAADRPSSGRHAAAPAAEDGKAVA
;
A
#
# COMPACT_ATOMS: atom_id res chain seq x y z
N MET A 1 34.92 -16.89 -19.34
CA MET A 1 35.81 -17.04 -18.18
C MET A 1 37.27 -16.93 -18.60
N GLU A 2 37.75 -17.76 -19.52
CA GLU A 2 39.14 -17.68 -20.05
C GLU A 2 39.54 -16.28 -20.55
N ALA A 3 38.73 -15.63 -21.39
CA ALA A 3 39.02 -14.28 -21.87
C ALA A 3 39.19 -13.22 -20.76
N LEU A 4 38.51 -13.41 -19.62
CA LEU A 4 38.63 -12.52 -18.46
C LEU A 4 39.92 -12.81 -17.69
N ALA A 5 40.25 -14.08 -17.49
CA ALA A 5 41.51 -14.49 -16.89
C ALA A 5 42.72 -14.02 -17.72
N ASP A 6 42.63 -14.09 -19.05
CA ASP A 6 43.66 -13.60 -19.97
C ASP A 6 43.83 -12.08 -19.85
N ALA A 7 42.72 -11.33 -19.82
CA ALA A 7 42.74 -9.88 -19.64
C ALA A 7 43.34 -9.46 -18.28
N LEU A 8 43.00 -10.16 -17.19
CA LEU A 8 43.59 -9.89 -15.87
C LEU A 8 45.07 -10.31 -15.81
N SER A 9 45.46 -11.36 -16.53
CA SER A 9 46.86 -11.80 -16.64
C SER A 9 47.75 -10.74 -17.29
N LEU A 10 47.21 -9.95 -18.24
CA LEU A 10 47.93 -8.81 -18.83
C LEU A 10 48.34 -7.75 -17.81
N ILE A 11 47.65 -7.68 -16.67
CA ILE A 11 47.99 -6.77 -15.57
C ILE A 11 48.86 -7.49 -14.53
N MET A 12 48.52 -8.76 -14.22
CA MET A 12 49.20 -9.53 -13.18
C MET A 12 50.65 -9.89 -13.55
N GLN A 13 50.92 -10.30 -14.80
CA GLN A 13 52.26 -10.72 -15.23
C GLN A 13 53.30 -9.58 -15.14
N PRO A 14 53.03 -8.35 -15.64
CA PRO A 14 53.94 -7.22 -15.43
C PRO A 14 54.19 -6.88 -13.95
N CYS A 15 53.20 -7.10 -13.08
CA CYS A 15 53.38 -6.90 -11.64
C CYS A 15 54.38 -7.92 -11.06
N TYR A 16 54.36 -9.16 -11.55
CA TYR A 16 55.34 -10.16 -11.17
C TYR A 16 56.72 -9.88 -11.78
N ASP A 17 56.79 -9.54 -13.06
CA ASP A 17 58.06 -9.19 -13.73
C ASP A 17 58.81 -8.06 -13.03
N LEU A 18 58.08 -7.10 -12.46
CA LEU A 18 58.64 -5.99 -11.70
C LEU A 18 59.13 -6.38 -10.29
N THR A 19 58.47 -7.34 -9.64
CA THR A 19 58.65 -7.61 -8.21
C THR A 19 59.36 -8.92 -7.90
N GLY A 20 59.33 -9.88 -8.82
CA GLY A 20 59.80 -11.25 -8.63
C GLY A 20 59.06 -12.02 -7.52
N ASN A 21 57.92 -11.52 -7.03
CA ASN A 21 57.20 -12.11 -5.90
C ASN A 21 55.68 -12.03 -6.09
N TRP A 22 55.02 -13.19 -6.16
CA TRP A 22 53.58 -13.29 -6.41
C TRP A 22 52.70 -12.61 -5.36
N TRP A 23 53.10 -12.57 -4.09
CA TRP A 23 52.36 -11.85 -3.05
C TRP A 23 52.38 -10.34 -3.28
N VAL A 24 53.54 -9.80 -3.61
CA VAL A 24 53.70 -8.37 -3.93
C VAL A 24 53.00 -8.04 -5.25
N ALA A 25 53.04 -8.96 -6.22
CA ALA A 25 52.32 -8.83 -7.48
C ALA A 25 50.81 -8.74 -7.28
N ILE A 26 50.21 -9.59 -6.43
CA ILE A 26 48.76 -9.52 -6.11
C ILE A 26 48.40 -8.19 -5.45
N LEU A 27 49.23 -7.69 -4.52
CA LEU A 27 49.02 -6.38 -3.90
C LEU A 27 49.06 -5.25 -4.94
N LEU A 28 50.08 -5.25 -5.81
CA LEU A 28 50.23 -4.23 -6.85
C LEU A 28 49.09 -4.28 -7.87
N PHE A 29 48.72 -5.49 -8.32
CA PHE A 29 47.55 -5.72 -9.17
C PHE A 29 46.28 -5.14 -8.53
N THR A 30 46.07 -5.38 -7.23
CA THR A 30 44.91 -4.86 -6.51
C THR A 30 44.87 -3.33 -6.53
N VAL A 31 46.02 -2.68 -6.30
CA VAL A 31 46.13 -1.21 -6.37
C VAL A 31 45.82 -0.71 -7.78
N ILE A 32 46.40 -1.31 -8.82
CA ILE A 32 46.17 -0.90 -10.22
C ILE A 32 44.69 -1.03 -10.59
N VAL A 33 44.06 -2.16 -10.27
CA VAL A 33 42.63 -2.39 -10.53
C VAL A 33 41.77 -1.33 -9.83
N LYS A 34 42.06 -1.01 -8.56
CA LYS A 34 41.34 0.03 -7.83
C LYS A 34 41.55 1.43 -8.43
N VAL A 35 42.73 1.72 -9.00
CA VAL A 35 42.99 2.96 -9.73
C VAL A 35 42.20 3.01 -11.04
N ILE A 36 42.15 1.92 -11.79
CA ILE A 36 41.34 1.81 -13.02
C ILE A 36 39.85 2.03 -12.69
N LEU A 37 39.37 1.48 -11.58
CA LEU A 37 37.99 1.63 -11.12
C LEU A 37 37.70 2.96 -10.40
N MET A 38 38.69 3.85 -10.26
CA MET A 38 38.53 5.12 -9.56
C MET A 38 37.40 6.01 -10.09
N PRO A 39 37.20 6.15 -11.42
CA PRO A 39 36.08 6.94 -11.94
C PRO A 39 34.72 6.41 -11.46
N MET A 40 34.57 5.09 -11.37
CA MET A 40 33.37 4.43 -10.86
C MET A 40 33.19 4.67 -9.35
N ALA A 41 34.28 4.60 -8.58
CA ALA A 41 34.25 4.90 -7.15
C ALA A 41 33.79 6.34 -6.88
N LEU A 42 34.27 7.32 -7.66
CA LEU A 42 33.84 8.72 -7.58
C LEU A 42 32.36 8.88 -7.96
N TRP A 43 31.88 8.15 -8.96
CA TRP A 43 30.47 8.16 -9.33
C TRP A 43 29.57 7.62 -8.22
N CYS A 44 29.95 6.50 -7.61
CA CYS A 44 29.23 5.92 -6.47
C CYS A 44 29.23 6.87 -5.27
N GLN A 45 30.35 7.55 -5.00
CA GLN A 45 30.43 8.53 -3.94
C GLN A 45 29.50 9.74 -4.18
N LYS A 46 29.37 10.22 -5.43
CA LYS A 46 28.40 11.28 -5.76
C LYS A 46 26.96 10.83 -5.46
N ASN A 47 26.59 9.61 -5.88
CA ASN A 47 25.26 9.05 -5.59
C ASN A 47 25.01 8.90 -4.08
N ALA A 48 26.03 8.48 -3.32
CA ALA A 48 25.97 8.38 -1.86
C ALA A 48 25.76 9.76 -1.19
N ILE A 49 26.45 10.81 -1.67
CA ILE A 49 26.26 12.18 -1.18
C ILE A 49 24.85 12.68 -1.50
N VAL A 50 24.31 12.39 -2.69
CA VAL A 50 22.92 12.70 -3.05
C VAL A 50 21.96 12.02 -2.07
N MET A 51 22.10 10.73 -1.79
CA MET A 51 21.25 10.05 -0.81
C MET A 51 21.28 10.71 0.58
N VAL A 52 22.46 11.12 1.06
CA VAL A 52 22.56 11.81 2.36
C VAL A 52 21.91 13.19 2.33
N LYS A 53 22.01 13.93 1.22
CA LYS A 53 21.27 15.19 1.02
C LYS A 53 19.75 15.01 1.04
N LEU A 54 19.26 13.87 0.57
CA LEU A 54 17.83 13.55 0.58
C LEU A 54 17.31 13.12 1.96
N MET A 55 18.18 12.67 2.87
CA MET A 55 17.75 12.15 4.17
C MET A 55 16.89 13.12 5.00
N PRO A 56 17.16 14.44 5.06
CA PRO A 56 16.31 15.38 5.79
C PRO A 56 14.89 15.43 5.22
N ASP A 57 14.77 15.52 3.89
CA ASP A 57 13.48 15.49 3.20
C ASP A 57 12.75 14.17 3.43
N LEU A 58 13.46 13.04 3.41
CA LEU A 58 12.90 11.71 3.74
C LEU A 58 12.45 11.61 5.19
N ASN A 59 13.19 12.22 6.13
CA ASN A 59 12.81 12.23 7.54
C ASN A 59 11.56 13.08 7.73
N ARG A 60 11.53 14.29 7.15
CA ARG A 60 10.35 15.17 7.16
C ARG A 60 9.16 14.55 6.47
N LEU A 61 9.37 13.78 5.41
CA LEU A 61 8.33 13.00 4.76
C LEU A 61 7.75 11.97 5.74
N LYS A 62 8.61 11.23 6.45
CA LYS A 62 8.18 10.27 7.48
C LYS A 62 7.51 10.93 8.69
N VAL A 63 7.91 12.16 9.03
CA VAL A 63 7.29 13.00 10.05
C VAL A 63 5.90 13.45 9.58
N LYS A 64 5.80 14.00 8.37
CA LYS A 64 4.57 14.52 7.78
C LYS A 64 3.51 13.43 7.63
N TYR A 65 3.92 12.25 7.18
CA TYR A 65 3.03 11.10 6.95
C TYR A 65 3.19 10.02 8.04
N PHE A 66 3.53 10.44 9.26
CA PHE A 66 3.80 9.50 10.35
C PHE A 66 2.60 8.58 10.64
N GLY A 67 2.83 7.27 10.57
CA GLY A 67 1.79 6.25 10.75
C GLY A 67 1.13 5.76 9.44
N ASP A 68 1.37 6.44 8.32
CA ASP A 68 0.88 6.08 6.98
C ASP A 68 2.04 5.54 6.12
N ALA A 69 2.34 4.25 6.28
CA ALA A 69 3.48 3.61 5.63
C ALA A 69 3.36 3.55 4.11
N GLU A 70 2.13 3.55 3.59
CA GLU A 70 1.84 3.48 2.15
C GLU A 70 2.17 4.82 1.50
N THR A 71 1.62 5.93 2.02
CA THR A 71 1.91 7.28 1.52
C THR A 71 3.40 7.61 1.68
N ILE A 72 4.04 7.20 2.77
CA ILE A 72 5.51 7.34 2.93
C ILE A 72 6.25 6.63 1.79
N GLY A 73 5.86 5.39 1.45
CA GLY A 73 6.50 4.60 0.40
C GLY A 73 6.36 5.24 -0.98
N GLU A 74 5.15 5.69 -1.32
CA GLU A 74 4.87 6.37 -2.58
C GLU A 74 5.64 7.68 -2.71
N LYS A 75 5.51 8.57 -1.73
CA LYS A 75 6.19 9.87 -1.74
C LYS A 75 7.70 9.76 -1.66
N GLN A 76 8.23 8.72 -1.02
CA GLN A 76 9.67 8.43 -1.04
C GLN A 76 10.14 8.08 -2.45
N ASN A 77 9.34 7.31 -3.21
CA ASN A 77 9.67 6.97 -4.59
C ASN A 77 9.54 8.17 -5.53
N GLU A 78 8.52 9.02 -5.36
CA GLU A 78 8.39 10.30 -6.06
C GLU A 78 9.62 11.19 -5.81
N LEU A 79 10.03 11.34 -4.55
CA LEU A 79 11.20 12.13 -4.17
C LEU A 79 12.49 11.58 -4.78
N TYR A 80 12.65 10.25 -4.86
CA TYR A 80 13.79 9.63 -5.55
C TYR A 80 13.82 9.97 -7.05
N LYS A 81 12.66 9.97 -7.71
CA LYS A 81 12.55 10.36 -9.13
C LYS A 81 12.87 11.85 -9.31
N GLU A 82 12.29 12.71 -8.48
CA GLU A 82 12.48 14.17 -8.54
C GLU A 82 13.95 14.56 -8.35
N LYS A 83 14.64 13.95 -7.38
CA LYS A 83 16.05 14.23 -7.11
C LYS A 83 17.03 13.37 -7.91
N HIS A 84 16.54 12.63 -8.91
CA HIS A 84 17.34 11.75 -9.78
C HIS A 84 18.24 10.76 -9.02
N TYR A 85 17.76 10.24 -7.90
CA TYR A 85 18.45 9.22 -7.12
C TYR A 85 18.10 7.82 -7.65
N HIS A 86 19.12 6.98 -7.83
CA HIS A 86 18.94 5.61 -8.31
C HIS A 86 19.53 4.60 -7.31
N PRO A 87 18.69 3.82 -6.60
CA PRO A 87 19.14 2.84 -5.61
C PRO A 87 20.07 1.77 -6.17
N LEU A 88 19.79 1.28 -7.40
CA LEU A 88 20.54 0.20 -8.04
C LEU A 88 21.98 0.56 -8.40
N LEU A 89 22.31 1.85 -8.52
CA LEU A 89 23.68 2.29 -8.81
C LEU A 89 24.68 1.86 -7.73
N SER A 90 24.20 1.74 -6.49
CA SER A 90 25.00 1.27 -5.36
C SER A 90 25.41 -0.20 -5.49
N LEU A 91 24.76 -0.99 -6.36
CA LEU A 91 25.08 -2.40 -6.61
C LEU A 91 26.13 -2.59 -7.72
N VAL A 92 26.38 -1.57 -8.56
CA VAL A 92 27.31 -1.66 -9.70
C VAL A 92 28.73 -2.05 -9.27
N PRO A 93 29.33 -1.46 -8.20
CA PRO A 93 30.67 -1.86 -7.76
C PRO A 93 30.75 -3.33 -7.34
N LEU A 94 29.69 -3.84 -6.71
CA LEU A 94 29.63 -5.24 -6.28
C LEU A 94 29.61 -6.18 -7.49
N ALA A 95 28.81 -5.87 -8.51
CA ALA A 95 28.76 -6.66 -9.74
C ALA A 95 30.13 -6.72 -10.44
N VAL A 96 30.81 -5.57 -10.55
CA VAL A 96 32.16 -5.49 -11.14
C VAL A 96 33.18 -6.26 -10.31
N GLN A 97 33.10 -6.15 -8.98
CA GLN A 97 33.97 -6.88 -8.06
C GLN A 97 33.79 -8.40 -8.20
N ILE A 98 32.55 -8.89 -8.33
CA ILE A 98 32.26 -10.32 -8.55
C ILE A 98 32.89 -10.82 -9.86
N LEU A 99 32.79 -10.05 -10.96
CA LEU A 99 33.42 -10.41 -12.23
C LEU A 99 34.95 -10.52 -12.09
N ILE A 100 35.59 -9.55 -11.44
CA ILE A 100 37.05 -9.58 -11.22
C ILE A 100 37.45 -10.79 -10.39
N LEU A 101 36.69 -11.14 -9.35
CA LEU A 101 36.97 -12.31 -8.53
C LEU A 101 36.94 -13.60 -9.34
N PHE A 102 35.94 -13.78 -10.19
CA PHE A 102 35.83 -14.94 -11.06
C PHE A 102 37.04 -15.10 -11.98
N GLY A 103 37.50 -14.01 -12.61
CA GLY A 103 38.71 -14.07 -13.43
C GLY A 103 39.99 -14.30 -12.63
N LEU A 104 40.08 -13.75 -11.42
CA LEU A 104 41.28 -13.85 -10.59
C LEU A 104 41.50 -15.25 -10.02
N VAL A 105 40.42 -16.00 -9.76
CA VAL A 105 40.51 -17.42 -9.35
C VAL A 105 41.30 -18.21 -10.39
N ASP A 106 40.95 -18.08 -11.67
CA ASP A 106 41.63 -18.77 -12.76
C ASP A 106 43.09 -18.32 -12.91
N VAL A 107 43.37 -17.03 -12.73
CA VAL A 107 44.75 -16.49 -12.75
C VAL A 107 45.59 -17.10 -11.62
N ILE A 108 45.03 -17.19 -10.41
CA ILE A 108 45.74 -17.77 -9.26
C ILE A 108 45.99 -19.26 -9.45
N HIS A 109 45.01 -20.03 -9.91
CA HIS A 109 45.22 -21.46 -10.22
C HIS A 109 46.31 -21.65 -11.28
N ARG A 110 46.29 -20.86 -12.37
CA ARG A 110 47.36 -20.90 -13.38
C ARG A 110 48.74 -20.60 -12.80
N ILE A 111 48.86 -19.71 -11.81
CA ILE A 111 50.15 -19.42 -11.16
C ILE A 111 50.62 -20.59 -10.31
N THR A 112 49.71 -21.21 -9.55
CA THR A 112 50.03 -22.27 -8.58
C THR A 112 50.24 -23.63 -9.25
N ASP A 113 49.46 -23.95 -10.27
CA ASP A 113 49.51 -25.23 -10.98
C ASP A 113 50.78 -25.37 -11.83
N ASN A 114 51.37 -24.25 -12.23
CA ASN A 114 52.65 -24.20 -12.96
C ASN A 114 53.87 -24.42 -12.06
N GLY A 115 53.69 -24.58 -10.74
CA GLY A 115 54.76 -24.97 -9.81
C GLY A 115 55.88 -23.94 -9.64
N ALA A 116 55.58 -22.65 -9.80
CA ALA A 116 56.59 -21.60 -9.61
C ALA A 116 57.07 -21.55 -8.14
N PRO A 117 58.39 -21.43 -7.87
CA PRO A 117 58.91 -21.38 -6.49
C PRO A 117 58.23 -20.30 -5.63
N GLY A 118 57.81 -20.65 -4.41
CA GLY A 118 57.14 -19.73 -3.48
C GLY A 118 55.63 -19.56 -3.67
N THR A 119 55.00 -20.35 -4.53
CA THR A 119 53.53 -20.34 -4.76
C THR A 119 52.76 -21.43 -4.01
N GLU A 120 53.46 -22.34 -3.32
CA GLU A 120 52.86 -23.51 -2.66
C GLU A 120 51.77 -23.10 -1.65
N PHE A 121 52.06 -22.13 -0.78
CA PHE A 121 51.07 -21.63 0.18
C PHE A 121 49.94 -20.87 -0.50
N LEU A 122 50.22 -20.21 -1.64
CA LEU A 122 49.27 -19.35 -2.35
C LEU A 122 48.10 -20.15 -2.96
N GLY A 123 48.34 -21.41 -3.33
CA GLY A 123 47.33 -22.33 -3.85
C GLY A 123 46.58 -23.14 -2.80
N MET A 124 47.02 -23.13 -1.53
CA MET A 124 46.37 -23.93 -0.47
C MET A 124 44.96 -23.45 -0.18
N ILE A 125 44.03 -24.40 -0.05
CA ILE A 125 42.64 -24.15 0.31
C ILE A 125 42.41 -24.60 1.77
N PRO A 126 42.01 -23.70 2.68
CA PRO A 126 41.93 -24.00 4.12
C PRO A 126 41.08 -25.21 4.50
N VAL A 127 39.93 -25.39 3.85
CA VAL A 127 39.04 -26.52 4.14
C VAL A 127 39.61 -27.87 3.72
N GLU A 128 40.50 -27.89 2.72
CA GLU A 128 41.09 -29.11 2.17
C GLU A 128 42.38 -29.50 2.91
N ASP A 129 43.23 -28.50 3.20
CA ASP A 129 44.54 -28.71 3.82
C ASP A 129 44.46 -28.84 5.35
N GLY A 130 43.50 -28.16 6.00
CA GLY A 130 43.34 -28.22 7.47
C GLY A 130 44.52 -27.67 8.27
N GLY A 131 45.51 -27.04 7.60
CA GLY A 131 46.79 -26.61 8.15
C GLY A 131 46.93 -25.10 8.29
N LEU A 132 48.14 -24.59 8.05
CA LEU A 132 48.51 -23.17 8.23
C LEU A 132 47.70 -22.18 7.36
N SER A 133 47.08 -22.68 6.29
CA SER A 133 46.22 -21.92 5.37
C SER A 133 45.01 -21.26 6.07
N TRP A 134 44.57 -21.77 7.22
CA TRP A 134 43.50 -21.17 8.05
C TRP A 134 43.78 -19.76 8.57
N VAL A 135 45.04 -19.32 8.57
CA VAL A 135 45.42 -17.93 8.88
C VAL A 135 44.76 -16.96 7.90
N MET A 136 44.59 -17.35 6.64
CA MET A 136 44.07 -16.45 5.59
C MET A 136 42.58 -16.07 5.75
N PRO A 137 41.63 -17.01 5.98
CA PRO A 137 40.24 -16.66 6.32
C PRO A 137 40.13 -15.74 7.54
N VAL A 138 40.94 -15.98 8.58
CA VAL A 138 40.96 -15.15 9.79
C VAL A 138 41.43 -13.74 9.47
N LEU A 139 42.55 -13.59 8.74
CA LEU A 139 43.04 -12.29 8.32
C LEU A 139 42.06 -11.58 7.37
N ALA A 140 41.37 -12.31 6.49
CA ALA A 140 40.32 -11.76 5.64
C ALA A 140 39.16 -11.20 6.47
N GLY A 141 38.67 -11.94 7.47
CA GLY A 141 37.67 -11.46 8.43
C GLY A 141 38.14 -10.22 9.20
N ILE A 142 39.38 -10.21 9.70
CA ILE A 142 39.96 -9.04 10.39
C ILE A 142 40.05 -7.83 9.45
N SER A 143 40.46 -8.03 8.19
CA SER A 143 40.51 -6.95 7.20
C SER A 143 39.13 -6.35 6.92
N ALA A 144 38.08 -7.18 6.89
CA ALA A 144 36.69 -6.73 6.73
C ALA A 144 36.20 -5.95 7.97
N ILE A 145 36.61 -6.36 9.18
CA ILE A 145 36.35 -5.60 10.42
C ILE A 145 36.99 -4.20 10.33
N ILE A 146 38.29 -4.14 9.97
CA ILE A 146 39.03 -2.87 9.83
C ILE A 146 38.35 -1.98 8.79
N MET A 147 38.00 -2.54 7.64
CA MET A 147 37.29 -1.81 6.58
C MET A 147 35.92 -1.32 7.06
N GLY A 148 35.13 -2.14 7.73
CA GLY A 148 33.81 -1.75 8.26
C GLY A 148 33.91 -0.60 9.25
N PHE A 149 34.86 -0.65 10.19
CA PHE A 149 35.12 0.46 11.12
C PHE A 149 35.58 1.74 10.42
N ALA A 150 36.40 1.62 9.38
CA ALA A 150 36.82 2.77 8.59
C ALA A 150 35.63 3.36 7.82
N GLN A 151 34.88 2.55 7.08
CA GLN A 151 33.73 2.99 6.27
C GLN A 151 32.63 3.64 7.11
N ASN A 152 32.35 3.12 8.32
CA ASN A 152 31.43 3.78 9.27
C ASN A 152 31.83 5.22 9.62
N ARG A 153 33.09 5.62 9.43
CA ARG A 153 33.60 6.98 9.69
C ARG A 153 33.79 7.80 8.43
N ILE A 154 34.33 7.20 7.37
CA ILE A 154 34.77 7.92 6.17
C ILE A 154 33.75 7.85 5.02
N ASN A 155 32.86 6.87 4.98
CA ASN A 155 31.84 6.79 3.94
C ASN A 155 30.66 7.69 4.31
N PRO A 156 30.29 8.66 3.46
CA PRO A 156 29.23 9.62 3.79
C PRO A 156 27.88 8.94 4.04
N LEU A 157 27.52 7.91 3.29
CA LEU A 157 26.22 7.24 3.44
C LEU A 157 26.22 6.27 4.63
N GLN A 158 27.25 5.42 4.73
CA GLN A 158 27.31 4.42 5.82
C GLN A 158 27.45 5.07 7.19
N ARG A 159 28.10 6.23 7.28
CA ARG A 159 28.16 7.03 8.52
C ARG A 159 26.77 7.45 9.00
N GLU A 160 25.86 7.71 8.07
CA GLU A 160 24.52 8.23 8.37
C GLU A 160 23.45 7.12 8.52
N GLN A 161 23.79 5.86 8.32
CA GLN A 161 22.91 4.72 8.60
C GLN A 161 22.65 4.54 10.11
N SER A 162 21.52 3.90 10.43
CA SER A 162 21.19 3.48 11.79
C SER A 162 22.18 2.45 12.33
N ARG A 163 22.20 2.26 13.66
CA ARG A 163 23.06 1.24 14.29
C ARG A 163 22.76 -0.18 13.79
N ALA A 164 21.48 -0.50 13.58
CA ALA A 164 21.05 -1.80 13.08
C ALA A 164 21.58 -2.04 11.65
N GLU A 165 21.40 -1.08 10.75
CA GLU A 165 21.87 -1.19 9.36
C GLU A 165 23.40 -1.31 9.26
N LYS A 166 24.13 -0.54 10.08
CA LYS A 166 25.60 -0.64 10.18
C LYS A 166 26.03 -2.03 10.64
N ASN A 167 25.37 -2.58 11.66
CA ASN A 167 25.69 -3.90 12.19
C ASN A 167 25.37 -5.00 11.17
N THR A 168 24.25 -4.90 10.46
CA THR A 168 23.88 -5.84 9.39
C THR A 168 24.90 -5.81 8.26
N THR A 169 25.24 -4.62 7.75
CA THR A 169 26.17 -4.46 6.62
C THR A 169 27.58 -4.94 6.98
N ASN A 170 28.10 -4.53 8.13
CA ASN A 170 29.43 -4.96 8.58
C ASN A 170 29.43 -6.45 8.92
N GLY A 171 28.39 -6.96 9.60
CA GLY A 171 28.26 -8.37 9.95
C GLY A 171 28.23 -9.28 8.74
N LEU A 172 27.46 -8.92 7.70
CA LEU A 172 27.42 -9.66 6.44
C LEU A 172 28.78 -9.67 5.75
N SER A 173 29.47 -8.53 5.67
CA SER A 173 30.80 -8.44 5.06
C SER A 173 31.84 -9.28 5.80
N ILE A 174 31.83 -9.27 7.13
CA ILE A 174 32.75 -10.06 7.96
C ILE A 174 32.47 -11.55 7.80
N ALA A 175 31.19 -11.95 7.91
CA ALA A 175 30.79 -13.34 7.76
C ALA A 175 31.13 -13.87 6.37
N LEU A 176 30.86 -13.10 5.31
CA LEU A 176 31.18 -13.46 3.94
C LEU A 176 32.70 -13.59 3.73
N SER A 177 33.49 -12.62 4.21
CA SER A 177 34.95 -12.63 4.04
C SER A 177 35.61 -13.81 4.77
N PHE A 178 35.13 -14.12 5.99
CA PHE A 178 35.63 -15.26 6.74
C PHE A 178 35.17 -16.59 6.13
N PHE A 179 33.87 -16.74 5.87
CA PHE A 179 33.28 -17.99 5.40
C PHE A 179 33.76 -18.34 4.00
N LEU A 180 33.74 -17.41 3.05
CA LEU A 180 34.26 -17.69 1.70
C LEU A 180 35.78 -17.89 1.71
N GLY A 181 36.51 -17.22 2.62
CA GLY A 181 37.94 -17.42 2.84
C GLY A 181 38.32 -18.88 3.06
N ILE A 182 37.44 -19.67 3.68
CA ILE A 182 37.66 -21.08 3.99
C ILE A 182 37.70 -21.97 2.72
N PHE A 183 36.98 -21.57 1.67
CA PHE A 183 36.78 -22.37 0.45
C PHE A 183 37.61 -21.91 -0.75
N VAL A 184 38.39 -20.84 -0.60
CA VAL A 184 39.22 -20.30 -1.70
C VAL A 184 40.70 -20.49 -1.40
N ALA A 185 41.51 -20.47 -2.46
CA ALA A 185 42.96 -20.49 -2.35
C ALA A 185 43.48 -19.30 -1.51
N ALA A 186 44.57 -19.50 -0.77
CA ALA A 186 45.18 -18.48 0.08
C ALA A 186 45.48 -17.17 -0.66
N GLY A 187 45.88 -17.25 -1.94
CA GLY A 187 46.10 -16.08 -2.81
C GLY A 187 44.83 -15.25 -3.04
N MET A 188 43.67 -15.90 -3.13
CA MET A 188 42.38 -15.22 -3.27
C MET A 188 41.99 -14.52 -1.97
N ALA A 189 42.18 -15.18 -0.83
CA ALA A 189 41.96 -14.57 0.48
C ALA A 189 42.91 -13.38 0.71
N PHE A 190 44.16 -13.49 0.26
CA PHE A 190 45.12 -12.39 0.30
C PHE A 190 44.71 -11.20 -0.58
N TYR A 191 44.21 -11.47 -1.79
CA TYR A 191 43.62 -10.43 -2.62
C TYR A 191 42.47 -9.70 -1.91
N TRP A 192 41.58 -10.41 -1.20
CA TRP A 192 40.51 -9.77 -0.41
C TRP A 192 41.08 -8.88 0.69
N ILE A 193 42.11 -9.33 1.42
CA ILE A 193 42.78 -8.53 2.44
C ILE A 193 43.32 -7.24 1.83
N CYS A 194 44.09 -7.34 0.73
CA CYS A 194 44.61 -6.18 0.01
C CYS A 194 43.47 -5.27 -0.47
N SER A 195 42.43 -5.83 -1.07
CA SER A 195 41.30 -5.08 -1.63
C SER A 195 40.54 -4.32 -0.55
N ASN A 196 40.29 -4.92 0.62
CA ASN A 196 39.65 -4.28 1.76
C ASN A 196 40.48 -3.09 2.25
N LEU A 197 41.78 -3.29 2.46
CA LEU A 197 42.69 -2.24 2.94
C LEU A 197 42.86 -1.11 1.92
N THR A 198 43.05 -1.44 0.64
CA THR A 198 43.14 -0.44 -0.44
C THR A 198 41.82 0.31 -0.60
N SER A 199 40.66 -0.33 -0.39
CA SER A 199 39.35 0.33 -0.47
C SER A 199 39.19 1.44 0.57
N ILE A 200 39.84 1.34 1.74
CA ILE A 200 39.90 2.43 2.73
C ILE A 200 40.65 3.63 2.14
N ALA A 201 41.80 3.39 1.51
CA ALA A 201 42.60 4.45 0.88
C ALA A 201 41.85 5.09 -0.31
N VAL A 202 41.20 4.28 -1.14
CA VAL A 202 40.33 4.75 -2.24
C VAL A 202 39.22 5.65 -1.71
N GLN A 203 38.52 5.23 -0.65
CA GLN A 203 37.46 6.03 -0.05
C GLN A 203 37.99 7.32 0.56
N ALA A 204 39.17 7.28 1.20
CA ALA A 204 39.83 8.48 1.70
C ALA A 204 40.20 9.45 0.58
N LEU A 205 40.74 8.96 -0.54
CA LEU A 205 41.05 9.76 -1.73
C LEU A 205 39.78 10.35 -2.35
N CYS A 206 38.72 9.55 -2.47
CA CYS A 206 37.39 9.97 -2.88
C CYS A 206 36.89 11.16 -2.02
N ASN A 207 37.05 11.11 -0.70
CA ASN A 207 36.69 12.21 0.19
C ASN A 207 37.56 13.47 0.05
N ILE A 208 38.81 13.31 -0.40
CA ILE A 208 39.70 14.43 -0.72
C ILE A 208 39.24 15.12 -2.02
N ILE A 209 38.91 14.32 -3.04
CA ILE A 209 38.43 14.79 -4.34
C ILE A 209 37.04 15.45 -4.22
N ILE A 210 36.11 14.78 -3.54
CA ILE A 210 34.74 15.23 -3.30
C ILE A 210 34.51 15.32 -1.80
N LYS A 211 34.58 16.55 -1.24
CA LYS A 211 34.37 16.80 0.19
C LYS A 211 32.88 16.73 0.55
N PRO A 212 32.40 15.70 1.30
CA PRO A 212 30.97 15.54 1.57
C PRO A 212 30.38 16.71 2.37
N ARG A 213 31.15 17.25 3.33
CA ARG A 213 30.77 18.42 4.15
C ARG A 213 30.43 19.69 3.39
N LYS A 214 30.92 19.86 2.16
CA LYS A 214 30.55 21.02 1.34
C LYS A 214 29.19 20.87 0.68
N HIS A 215 28.65 19.66 0.68
CA HIS A 215 27.46 19.30 -0.07
C HIS A 215 26.30 18.94 0.87
N ILE A 216 26.58 18.49 2.09
CA ILE A 216 25.57 18.01 3.03
C ILE A 216 25.37 19.07 4.12
N ASP A 217 24.12 19.49 4.31
CA ASP A 217 23.71 20.26 5.47
C ASP A 217 23.50 19.29 6.65
N TYR A 218 24.47 19.24 7.55
CA TYR A 218 24.44 18.33 8.69
C TYR A 218 23.56 18.85 9.83
N ASP A 219 23.33 20.17 9.89
CA ASP A 219 22.50 20.77 10.93
C ASP A 219 21.02 20.48 10.61
N ASP A 220 20.63 20.61 9.34
CA ASP A 220 19.29 20.24 8.85
C ASP A 220 19.01 18.74 8.99
N LEU A 221 20.01 17.90 8.68
CA LEU A 221 19.92 16.45 8.86
C LEU A 221 19.78 16.06 10.33
N ALA A 222 20.47 16.75 11.24
CA ALA A 222 20.35 16.49 12.68
C ALA A 222 18.97 16.89 13.21
N ALA A 223 18.47 18.08 12.83
CA ALA A 223 17.17 18.58 13.24
C ALA A 223 16.02 17.66 12.78
N SER A 224 16.02 17.27 11.49
CA SER A 224 15.00 16.37 10.95
C SER A 224 15.02 14.96 11.58
N ARG A 225 16.17 14.50 12.07
CA ARG A 225 16.27 13.24 12.82
C ARG A 225 15.68 13.35 14.21
N GLU A 226 16.00 14.41 14.93
CA GLU A 226 15.45 14.66 16.26
C GLU A 226 13.92 14.74 16.22
N GLU A 227 13.38 15.42 15.20
CA GLU A 227 11.93 15.48 14.93
C GLU A 227 11.33 14.09 14.68
N LEU A 228 11.95 13.29 13.80
CA LEU A 228 11.50 11.92 13.51
C LEU A 228 11.64 10.97 14.72
N GLU A 229 12.71 11.09 15.50
CA GLU A 229 12.93 10.31 16.71
C GLU A 229 11.93 10.69 17.81
N GLY A 230 11.61 11.98 17.95
CA GLY A 230 10.56 12.48 18.85
C GLY A 230 9.19 11.87 18.53
N LEU A 231 8.81 11.82 17.25
CA LEU A 231 7.56 11.16 16.83
C LEU A 231 7.58 9.64 17.04
N ASN A 232 8.69 8.97 16.72
CA ASN A 232 8.83 7.53 16.98
C ASN A 232 8.80 7.20 18.48
N ALA A 233 9.23 8.11 19.36
CA ALA A 233 9.13 7.94 20.81
C ALA A 233 7.69 8.02 21.33
N LEU A 234 6.81 8.77 20.62
CA LEU A 234 5.37 8.86 20.92
C LEU A 234 4.61 7.61 20.45
N ALA A 235 5.04 6.99 19.33
CA ALA A 235 4.51 5.70 18.89
C ALA A 235 5.20 4.55 19.63
N GLY A 236 4.63 4.12 20.75
CA GLY A 236 5.06 2.89 21.43
C GLY A 236 5.17 1.69 20.46
N PRO A 237 6.09 0.74 20.68
CA PRO A 237 6.31 -0.36 19.75
C PRO A 237 5.05 -1.22 19.62
N LYS A 238 4.48 -1.35 18.40
CA LYS A 238 3.26 -2.13 18.14
C LYS A 238 3.41 -3.64 18.43
N ARG A 239 4.63 -4.20 18.46
CA ARG A 239 4.97 -5.53 19.03
C ARG A 239 6.48 -5.75 19.01
N LYS A 240 7.01 -6.49 19.99
CA LYS A 240 8.42 -6.91 20.00
C LYS A 240 8.61 -8.14 19.13
N TRP A 241 9.77 -8.28 18.48
CA TRP A 241 10.09 -9.37 17.52
C TRP A 241 9.92 -10.80 18.06
N TYR A 242 9.91 -11.00 19.38
CA TYR A 242 9.72 -12.30 20.02
C TYR A 242 8.26 -12.59 20.42
N GLN A 243 7.35 -11.63 20.28
CA GLN A 243 5.94 -11.83 20.60
C GLN A 243 5.28 -12.56 19.42
N ARG A 244 4.84 -13.81 19.66
CA ARG A 244 4.07 -14.58 18.68
C ARG A 244 2.78 -13.85 18.36
N ASP A 245 2.48 -13.73 17.07
CA ASP A 245 1.17 -13.24 16.64
C ASP A 245 0.08 -14.29 16.97
N PRO A 246 -0.89 -13.99 17.86
CA PRO A 246 -1.97 -14.89 18.21
C PRO A 246 -2.87 -15.23 17.01
N LEU A 247 -2.89 -14.38 15.97
CA LEU A 247 -3.75 -14.57 14.80
C LEU A 247 -3.12 -15.47 13.73
N ALA A 248 -1.81 -15.67 13.74
CA ALA A 248 -1.09 -16.47 12.74
C ALA A 248 -1.62 -17.91 12.59
N LYS A 249 -2.09 -18.53 13.69
CA LYS A 249 -2.70 -19.87 13.64
C LYS A 249 -4.06 -19.86 12.94
N ARG A 250 -4.90 -18.87 13.26
CA ARG A 250 -6.22 -18.68 12.63
C ARG A 250 -6.05 -18.41 11.14
N GLU A 251 -5.24 -17.42 10.79
CA GLU A 251 -4.93 -17.06 9.40
C GLU A 251 -4.41 -18.24 8.59
N LYS A 252 -3.48 -19.04 9.15
CA LYS A 252 -2.98 -20.24 8.46
C LYS A 252 -4.09 -21.29 8.24
N THR A 253 -5.00 -21.43 9.19
CA THR A 253 -6.12 -22.38 9.12
C THR A 253 -7.13 -21.93 8.06
N ASP A 254 -7.51 -20.65 8.08
CA ASP A 254 -8.44 -20.06 7.12
C ASP A 254 -7.86 -20.03 5.70
N TYR A 255 -6.58 -19.66 5.54
CA TYR A 255 -5.89 -19.73 4.25
C TYR A 255 -5.92 -21.16 3.68
N LYS A 256 -5.63 -22.17 4.50
CA LYS A 256 -5.71 -23.57 4.05
C LYS A 256 -7.15 -23.97 3.71
N ARG A 257 -8.13 -23.55 4.51
CA ARG A 257 -9.55 -23.86 4.29
C ARG A 257 -10.05 -23.23 2.98
N PHE A 258 -9.68 -21.98 2.70
CA PHE A 258 -10.05 -21.27 1.48
C PHE A 258 -9.60 -22.03 0.22
N PHE A 259 -8.34 -22.47 0.17
CA PHE A 259 -7.79 -23.21 -0.96
C PHE A 259 -8.18 -24.69 -1.00
N SER A 260 -8.72 -25.24 0.08
CA SER A 260 -9.20 -26.64 0.09
C SER A 260 -10.55 -26.80 -0.61
N ILE A 261 -11.31 -25.72 -0.78
CA ILE A 261 -12.62 -25.74 -1.45
C ILE A 261 -12.41 -25.42 -2.93
N VAL A 262 -12.78 -26.39 -3.76
CA VAL A 262 -12.80 -26.29 -5.23
C VAL A 262 -14.15 -25.72 -5.67
N ASP A 263 -14.19 -25.09 -6.85
CA ASP A 263 -15.41 -24.53 -7.45
C ASP A 263 -16.11 -23.49 -6.57
N LYS A 264 -15.34 -22.48 -6.16
CA LYS A 264 -15.91 -21.29 -5.52
C LYS A 264 -16.58 -20.46 -6.61
N HIS A 265 -17.89 -20.23 -6.47
CA HIS A 265 -18.63 -19.44 -7.45
C HIS A 265 -18.57 -17.95 -7.13
N LEU A 266 -18.79 -17.58 -5.86
CA LEU A 266 -18.85 -16.19 -5.45
C LEU A 266 -17.96 -15.94 -4.23
N VAL A 267 -17.04 -15.00 -4.38
CA VAL A 267 -16.16 -14.52 -3.31
C VAL A 267 -16.39 -13.04 -3.10
N PHE A 268 -16.63 -12.62 -1.86
CA PHE A 268 -16.56 -11.23 -1.43
C PHE A 268 -15.22 -10.99 -0.74
N TYR A 269 -14.59 -9.87 -1.06
CA TYR A 269 -13.37 -9.40 -0.41
C TYR A 269 -13.65 -8.09 0.32
N SER A 270 -13.32 -8.06 1.60
CA SER A 270 -13.54 -6.91 2.48
C SER A 270 -12.26 -6.58 3.25
N GLU A 271 -11.88 -5.31 3.28
CA GLU A 271 -10.70 -4.90 4.04
C GLU A 271 -10.98 -4.86 5.54
N ARG A 272 -12.21 -4.50 5.93
CA ARG A 272 -12.61 -4.32 7.34
C ARG A 272 -14.09 -4.58 7.54
N SER A 273 -14.47 -4.86 8.79
CA SER A 273 -15.87 -5.10 9.18
C SER A 273 -16.83 -3.99 8.73
N GLY A 274 -16.37 -2.73 8.68
CA GLY A 274 -17.18 -1.59 8.29
C GLY A 274 -17.63 -1.58 6.82
N PHE A 275 -16.99 -2.37 5.94
CA PHE A 275 -17.35 -2.47 4.52
C PHE A 275 -18.43 -3.51 4.25
N TYR A 276 -18.74 -4.41 5.19
CA TYR A 276 -19.81 -5.41 5.02
C TYR A 276 -21.15 -4.76 4.63
N LYS A 277 -21.42 -3.54 5.13
CA LYS A 277 -22.66 -2.80 4.83
C LYS A 277 -22.91 -2.59 3.32
N TYR A 278 -21.86 -2.52 2.50
CA TYR A 278 -21.97 -2.39 1.04
C TYR A 278 -22.30 -3.70 0.34
N PHE A 279 -22.04 -4.84 0.99
CA PHE A 279 -22.35 -6.18 0.47
C PHE A 279 -23.64 -6.77 1.05
N LYS A 280 -24.09 -6.25 2.19
CA LYS A 280 -25.16 -6.81 3.01
C LYS A 280 -26.41 -7.16 2.19
N GLY A 281 -27.02 -6.19 1.50
CA GLY A 281 -28.25 -6.45 0.75
C GLY A 281 -28.09 -7.49 -0.36
N ALA A 282 -26.95 -7.48 -1.06
CA ALA A 282 -26.66 -8.48 -2.09
C ALA A 282 -26.53 -9.89 -1.50
N ILE A 283 -25.81 -10.02 -0.37
CA ILE A 283 -25.62 -11.29 0.33
C ILE A 283 -26.95 -11.81 0.88
N GLU A 284 -27.72 -10.98 1.57
CA GLU A 284 -29.03 -11.35 2.13
C GLU A 284 -30.00 -11.78 1.03
N TRP A 285 -30.09 -11.00 -0.05
CA TRP A 285 -30.94 -11.36 -1.19
C TRP A 285 -30.52 -12.68 -1.83
N LEU A 286 -29.22 -12.92 -2.04
CA LEU A 286 -28.71 -14.18 -2.60
C LEU A 286 -29.02 -15.38 -1.71
N LEU A 287 -28.90 -15.22 -0.38
CA LEU A 287 -29.26 -16.27 0.56
C LEU A 287 -30.76 -16.59 0.47
N ASP A 288 -31.62 -15.59 0.35
CA ASP A 288 -33.07 -15.80 0.29
C ASP A 288 -33.56 -16.36 -1.06
N ASN A 289 -32.85 -16.07 -2.16
CA ASN A 289 -33.34 -16.32 -3.52
C ASN A 289 -32.51 -17.33 -4.33
N SER A 290 -31.40 -17.85 -3.78
CA SER A 290 -30.53 -18.82 -4.46
C SER A 290 -29.96 -19.85 -3.49
N ASP A 291 -29.24 -20.85 -3.99
CA ASP A 291 -28.46 -21.81 -3.21
C ASP A 291 -26.94 -21.52 -3.23
N VAL A 292 -26.54 -20.34 -3.72
CA VAL A 292 -25.13 -19.98 -3.86
C VAL A 292 -24.41 -19.99 -2.50
N ARG A 293 -23.17 -20.48 -2.51
CA ARG A 293 -22.30 -20.46 -1.32
C ARG A 293 -21.48 -19.17 -1.34
N ILE A 294 -21.53 -18.42 -0.25
CA ILE A 294 -20.87 -17.13 -0.10
C ILE A 294 -19.50 -17.36 0.56
N HIS A 295 -18.42 -17.13 -0.17
CA HIS A 295 -17.08 -17.11 0.40
C HIS A 295 -16.70 -15.68 0.74
N TYR A 296 -16.47 -15.36 2.01
CA TYR A 296 -16.18 -14.00 2.46
C TYR A 296 -14.77 -13.90 3.02
N VAL A 297 -13.88 -13.19 2.35
CA VAL A 297 -12.50 -12.98 2.78
C VAL A 297 -12.39 -11.61 3.42
N THR A 298 -11.86 -11.55 4.64
CA THR A 298 -11.68 -10.29 5.39
C THR A 298 -10.27 -10.14 5.97
N ASN A 299 -9.74 -8.91 5.97
CA ASN A 299 -8.51 -8.58 6.69
C ASN A 299 -8.73 -8.22 8.16
N ASP A 300 -9.97 -8.17 8.62
CA ASP A 300 -10.31 -7.88 10.01
C ASP A 300 -10.57 -9.18 10.79
N PRO A 301 -9.76 -9.50 11.83
CA PRO A 301 -9.98 -10.70 12.62
C PRO A 301 -11.28 -10.66 13.42
N ASN A 302 -11.88 -9.49 13.62
CA ASN A 302 -13.09 -9.28 14.40
C ASN A 302 -14.27 -8.86 13.52
N ASP A 303 -14.20 -9.14 12.22
CA ASP A 303 -15.27 -8.84 11.28
C ASP A 303 -16.60 -9.47 11.71
N GLN A 304 -17.68 -8.68 11.67
CA GLN A 304 -19.02 -9.12 12.03
C GLN A 304 -19.49 -10.35 11.25
N ILE A 305 -18.96 -10.58 10.03
CA ILE A 305 -19.29 -11.75 9.21
C ILE A 305 -19.05 -13.08 9.94
N PHE A 306 -18.10 -13.15 10.88
CA PHE A 306 -17.84 -14.38 11.62
C PHE A 306 -19.02 -14.76 12.52
N ALA A 307 -19.67 -13.78 13.15
CA ALA A 307 -20.87 -14.01 13.95
C ALA A 307 -22.07 -14.37 13.06
N ILE A 308 -22.26 -13.66 11.94
CA ILE A 308 -23.33 -13.94 10.98
C ILE A 308 -23.22 -15.37 10.43
N ALA A 309 -22.00 -15.85 10.16
CA ALA A 309 -21.77 -17.20 9.66
C ALA A 309 -22.06 -18.32 10.67
N GLU A 310 -22.16 -18.03 11.97
CA GLU A 310 -22.59 -19.02 12.97
C GLU A 310 -24.07 -19.39 12.78
N GLU A 311 -24.88 -18.43 12.30
CA GLU A 311 -26.31 -18.60 12.03
C GLU A 311 -26.59 -18.95 10.56
N GLN A 312 -25.68 -18.57 9.63
CA GLN A 312 -25.83 -18.76 8.19
C GLN A 312 -24.83 -19.79 7.63
N PRO A 313 -25.19 -21.08 7.52
CA PRO A 313 -24.26 -22.15 7.12
C PRO A 313 -23.76 -22.06 5.67
N ARG A 314 -24.35 -21.20 4.84
CA ARG A 314 -23.91 -20.93 3.47
C ARG A 314 -22.86 -19.82 3.37
N ILE A 315 -22.56 -19.13 4.46
CA ILE A 315 -21.48 -18.14 4.54
C ILE A 315 -20.22 -18.83 5.07
N PHE A 316 -19.14 -18.72 4.30
CA PHE A 316 -17.83 -19.24 4.64
C PHE A 316 -16.87 -18.05 4.85
N PRO A 317 -16.70 -17.56 6.08
CA PRO A 317 -15.87 -16.39 6.35
C PRO A 317 -14.40 -16.79 6.56
N TYR A 318 -13.43 -16.03 6.08
CA TYR A 318 -11.99 -16.33 6.20
C TYR A 318 -11.22 -15.11 6.68
N TYR A 319 -10.47 -15.25 7.77
CA TYR A 319 -9.54 -14.20 8.20
C TYR A 319 -8.19 -14.35 7.49
N ILE A 320 -7.78 -13.34 6.74
CA ILE A 320 -6.53 -13.32 5.98
C ILE A 320 -5.87 -11.95 6.20
N GLY A 321 -4.70 -11.91 6.84
CA GLY A 321 -4.01 -10.65 7.08
C GLY A 321 -3.60 -9.96 5.77
N GLU A 322 -3.49 -8.63 5.79
CA GLU A 322 -3.21 -7.78 4.62
C GLU A 322 -2.03 -8.31 3.76
N GLN A 323 -0.93 -8.72 4.39
CA GLN A 323 0.24 -9.26 3.69
C GLN A 323 -0.06 -10.56 2.94
N ARG A 324 -0.85 -11.46 3.52
CA ARG A 324 -1.23 -12.71 2.85
C ARG A 324 -2.35 -12.53 1.86
N ALA A 325 -3.18 -11.49 2.00
CA ALA A 325 -4.23 -11.16 1.05
C ALA A 325 -3.67 -10.96 -0.36
N ILE A 326 -2.50 -10.32 -0.48
CA ILE A 326 -1.75 -10.19 -1.75
C ILE A 326 -1.58 -11.57 -2.41
N THR A 327 -0.98 -12.52 -1.68
CA THR A 327 -0.74 -13.87 -2.20
C THR A 327 -2.02 -14.68 -2.41
N LEU A 328 -3.07 -14.40 -1.65
CA LEU A 328 -4.38 -15.03 -1.81
C LEU A 328 -5.03 -14.56 -3.12
N MET A 329 -5.05 -13.24 -3.38
CA MET A 329 -5.63 -12.65 -4.59
C MET A 329 -4.89 -13.11 -5.85
N MET A 330 -3.55 -13.13 -5.82
CA MET A 330 -2.74 -13.68 -6.92
C MET A 330 -3.01 -15.16 -7.22
N LYS A 331 -3.52 -15.92 -6.24
CA LYS A 331 -3.88 -17.34 -6.38
C LYS A 331 -5.38 -17.57 -6.41
N MET A 332 -6.18 -16.50 -6.49
CA MET A 332 -7.63 -16.58 -6.38
C MET A 332 -8.18 -17.56 -7.42
N ASP A 333 -9.11 -18.41 -6.99
CA ASP A 333 -9.79 -19.37 -7.84
C ASP A 333 -11.28 -19.34 -7.48
N ALA A 334 -12.01 -18.51 -8.22
CA ALA A 334 -13.45 -18.30 -8.12
C ALA A 334 -14.04 -17.87 -9.47
N ASP A 335 -15.36 -18.02 -9.68
CA ASP A 335 -16.03 -17.47 -10.87
C ASP A 335 -16.16 -15.95 -10.80
N VAL A 336 -16.62 -15.44 -9.66
CA VAL A 336 -16.90 -14.02 -9.43
C VAL A 336 -16.25 -13.57 -8.13
N VAL A 337 -15.55 -12.44 -8.17
CA VAL A 337 -14.95 -11.79 -7.02
C VAL A 337 -15.51 -10.37 -6.91
N VAL A 338 -16.16 -10.07 -5.79
CA VAL A 338 -16.75 -8.77 -5.50
C VAL A 338 -15.90 -8.06 -4.45
N ALA A 339 -15.55 -6.79 -4.70
CA ALA A 339 -14.76 -5.98 -3.78
C ALA A 339 -15.21 -4.51 -3.80
N THR A 340 -14.88 -3.79 -2.72
CA THR A 340 -15.04 -2.32 -2.61
C THR A 340 -13.72 -1.57 -2.69
N LEU A 341 -12.62 -2.31 -2.86
CA LEU A 341 -11.26 -1.79 -2.90
C LEU A 341 -10.92 -1.27 -4.31
N GLU A 342 -10.44 -0.05 -4.40
CA GLU A 342 -9.95 0.55 -5.65
C GLU A 342 -8.59 -0.02 -6.08
N ASP A 343 -8.12 0.31 -7.29
CA ASP A 343 -6.74 0.05 -7.72
C ASP A 343 -6.31 -1.43 -7.77
N LEU A 344 -7.25 -2.31 -8.11
CA LEU A 344 -6.93 -3.69 -8.45
C LEU A 344 -5.88 -3.72 -9.57
N GLU A 345 -4.86 -4.57 -9.46
CA GLU A 345 -3.72 -4.68 -10.39
C GLU A 345 -2.75 -3.48 -10.41
N ASN A 346 -3.12 -2.28 -9.94
CA ASN A 346 -2.25 -1.10 -9.97
C ASN A 346 -1.17 -1.19 -8.88
N TYR A 347 -1.56 -1.49 -7.64
CA TYR A 347 -0.64 -1.55 -6.49
C TYR A 347 -0.40 -2.99 -5.99
N TYR A 348 -0.74 -3.29 -4.74
CA TYR A 348 -0.30 -4.52 -4.06
C TYR A 348 -1.25 -5.69 -4.30
N LEU A 349 -2.57 -5.47 -4.44
CA LEU A 349 -3.52 -6.53 -4.77
C LEU A 349 -3.61 -6.71 -6.29
N LYS A 350 -3.42 -7.95 -6.74
CA LYS A 350 -3.39 -8.32 -8.16
C LYS A 350 -4.54 -9.27 -8.46
N ARG A 351 -5.04 -9.25 -9.69
CA ARG A 351 -5.91 -10.31 -10.21
C ARG A 351 -5.17 -11.65 -10.18
N SER A 352 -5.94 -12.73 -10.24
CA SER A 352 -5.38 -14.07 -10.19
C SER A 352 -4.41 -14.33 -11.34
N TYR A 353 -3.30 -14.98 -10.99
CA TYR A 353 -2.32 -15.52 -11.92
C TYR A 353 -2.62 -16.98 -12.26
N VAL A 354 -3.45 -17.64 -11.46
CA VAL A 354 -3.82 -19.06 -11.64
C VAL A 354 -5.00 -19.19 -12.58
N ARG A 355 -5.98 -18.29 -12.48
CA ARG A 355 -7.21 -18.33 -13.24
C ARG A 355 -7.52 -16.97 -13.86
N LYS A 356 -7.70 -16.91 -15.17
CA LYS A 356 -7.78 -15.65 -15.94
C LYS A 356 -9.19 -15.24 -16.34
N ASP A 357 -10.14 -16.16 -16.27
CA ASP A 357 -11.55 -15.98 -16.63
C ASP A 357 -12.45 -15.53 -15.46
N ILE A 358 -11.85 -15.17 -14.32
CA ILE A 358 -12.58 -14.63 -13.16
C ILE A 358 -13.22 -13.29 -13.51
N GLU A 359 -14.51 -13.12 -13.17
CA GLU A 359 -15.18 -11.81 -13.20
C GLU A 359 -14.87 -11.05 -11.91
N TYR A 360 -14.19 -9.91 -12.02
CA TYR A 360 -13.97 -8.97 -10.93
C TYR A 360 -15.00 -7.85 -10.99
N VAL A 361 -15.79 -7.73 -9.92
CA VAL A 361 -16.87 -6.77 -9.79
C VAL A 361 -16.52 -5.77 -8.70
N PHE A 362 -16.59 -4.48 -9.02
CA PHE A 362 -16.44 -3.41 -8.04
C PHE A 362 -17.81 -2.95 -7.55
N PHE A 363 -18.00 -2.92 -6.24
CA PHE A 363 -19.13 -2.26 -5.57
C PHE A 363 -18.64 -0.95 -4.99
N PHE A 364 -19.26 0.16 -5.37
CA PHE A 364 -18.90 1.46 -4.83
C PHE A 364 -19.19 1.54 -3.33
N HIS A 365 -18.27 2.17 -2.58
CA HIS A 365 -18.45 2.49 -1.16
C HIS A 365 -18.78 3.99 -0.95
N HIS A 366 -19.08 4.70 -2.04
CA HIS A 366 -19.50 6.09 -2.11
C HIS A 366 -20.41 6.30 -3.32
N MET A 367 -21.21 7.36 -3.33
CA MET A 367 -22.09 7.71 -4.46
C MET A 367 -21.54 8.87 -5.30
N THR A 368 -20.31 9.32 -5.06
CA THR A 368 -19.72 10.51 -5.72
C THR A 368 -18.96 10.16 -7.01
N SER A 369 -18.17 11.09 -7.54
CA SER A 369 -17.45 10.97 -8.81
C SER A 369 -16.44 9.82 -8.82
N THR A 370 -16.23 9.24 -10.00
CA THR A 370 -15.21 8.21 -10.25
C THR A 370 -13.88 8.77 -10.74
N HIS A 371 -13.73 10.09 -10.91
CA HIS A 371 -12.53 10.67 -11.53
C HIS A 371 -11.90 11.85 -10.79
N LEU A 372 -12.44 12.27 -9.64
CA LEU A 372 -11.84 13.32 -8.79
C LEU A 372 -11.05 12.74 -7.59
N THR A 373 -11.74 12.06 -6.68
CA THR A 373 -11.14 11.53 -5.45
C THR A 373 -10.40 10.21 -5.64
N PRO A 374 -10.82 9.29 -6.53
CA PRO A 374 -10.03 8.10 -6.86
C PRO A 374 -8.82 8.45 -7.74
N HIS A 375 -7.84 7.54 -7.85
CA HIS A 375 -6.78 7.64 -8.87
C HIS A 375 -7.34 7.47 -10.29
N GLU A 376 -6.62 7.95 -11.31
CA GLU A 376 -7.06 7.88 -12.71
C GLU A 376 -7.33 6.43 -13.18
N GLU A 377 -6.56 5.48 -12.66
CA GLU A 377 -6.62 4.05 -13.03
C GLU A 377 -7.40 3.17 -12.05
N ALA A 378 -8.05 3.76 -11.04
CA ALA A 378 -8.66 3.05 -9.89
C ALA A 378 -9.58 1.88 -10.28
N PHE A 379 -10.27 1.98 -11.41
CA PHE A 379 -11.28 1.01 -11.85
C PHE A 379 -10.85 0.17 -13.06
N ASP A 380 -9.67 0.41 -13.63
CA ASP A 380 -9.24 -0.11 -14.94
C ASP A 380 -9.21 -1.63 -15.02
N HIS A 381 -8.97 -2.28 -13.89
CA HIS A 381 -8.78 -3.73 -13.83
C HIS A 381 -9.98 -4.47 -13.25
N TYR A 382 -11.14 -3.82 -13.16
CA TYR A 382 -12.42 -4.48 -12.94
C TYR A 382 -13.11 -4.80 -14.27
N ASP A 383 -13.86 -5.90 -14.30
CA ASP A 383 -14.65 -6.33 -15.47
C ASP A 383 -16.05 -5.70 -15.44
N ALA A 384 -16.61 -5.55 -14.24
CA ALA A 384 -17.90 -4.91 -14.03
C ALA A 384 -17.85 -3.89 -12.88
N LEU A 385 -18.61 -2.80 -13.02
CA LEU A 385 -18.82 -1.81 -11.96
C LEU A 385 -20.31 -1.74 -11.64
N PHE A 386 -20.65 -1.89 -10.36
CA PHE A 386 -22.04 -1.78 -9.88
C PHE A 386 -22.35 -0.33 -9.52
N CYS A 387 -22.75 0.46 -10.51
CA CYS A 387 -22.87 1.91 -10.40
C CYS A 387 -24.09 2.32 -9.56
N ALA A 388 -23.87 3.28 -8.66
CA ALA A 388 -24.92 3.88 -7.84
C ALA A 388 -25.86 4.77 -8.66
N GLY A 389 -25.32 5.47 -9.66
CA GLY A 389 -26.04 6.49 -10.41
C GLY A 389 -25.51 6.74 -11.83
N PRO A 390 -26.24 7.52 -12.64
CA PRO A 390 -25.91 7.74 -14.06
C PRO A 390 -24.62 8.52 -14.28
N HIS A 391 -24.20 9.35 -13.33
CA HIS A 391 -22.93 10.07 -13.39
C HIS A 391 -21.73 9.12 -13.40
N GLN A 392 -21.72 8.08 -12.56
CA GLN A 392 -20.62 7.10 -12.54
C GLN A 392 -20.51 6.35 -13.87
N VAL A 393 -21.64 6.01 -14.49
CA VAL A 393 -21.67 5.40 -15.82
C VAL A 393 -21.07 6.35 -16.86
N ALA A 394 -21.51 7.61 -16.88
CA ALA A 394 -21.05 8.60 -17.84
C ALA A 394 -19.55 8.90 -17.70
N GLU A 395 -19.07 9.09 -16.47
CA GLU A 395 -17.67 9.38 -16.15
C GLU A 395 -16.75 8.19 -16.53
N VAL A 396 -17.13 6.95 -16.19
CA VAL A 396 -16.34 5.77 -16.55
C VAL A 396 -16.29 5.59 -18.07
N GLN A 397 -17.41 5.71 -18.78
CA GLN A 397 -17.41 5.60 -20.24
C GLN A 397 -16.56 6.70 -20.91
N ALA A 398 -16.56 7.92 -20.35
CA ALA A 398 -15.70 8.98 -20.84
C ALA A 398 -14.22 8.65 -20.62
N ALA A 399 -13.87 8.08 -19.46
CA ALA A 399 -12.51 7.68 -19.13
C ALA A 399 -12.03 6.57 -20.08
N GLU A 400 -12.88 5.57 -20.32
CA GLU A 400 -12.61 4.49 -21.29
C GLU A 400 -12.37 5.01 -22.70
N ARG A 401 -13.23 5.90 -23.21
CA ARG A 401 -13.06 6.52 -24.54
C ARG A 401 -11.77 7.32 -24.64
N ARG A 402 -11.47 8.12 -23.61
CA ARG A 402 -10.31 8.99 -23.55
C ARG A 402 -9.00 8.19 -23.53
N ARG A 403 -8.97 7.11 -22.75
CA ARG A 403 -7.76 6.30 -22.50
C ARG A 403 -7.65 5.09 -23.43
N GLY A 404 -8.67 4.83 -24.26
CA GLY A 404 -8.70 3.73 -25.22
C GLY A 404 -8.84 2.36 -24.54
N LEU A 405 -9.56 2.30 -23.42
CA LEU A 405 -9.76 1.07 -22.65
C LEU A 405 -10.90 0.22 -23.24
N ALA A 406 -10.87 -1.08 -22.94
CA ALA A 406 -11.99 -1.96 -23.25
C ALA A 406 -13.21 -1.58 -22.39
N PRO A 407 -14.42 -1.48 -22.98
CA PRO A 407 -15.62 -1.16 -22.22
C PRO A 407 -15.91 -2.21 -21.16
N LYS A 408 -16.17 -1.76 -19.93
CA LYS A 408 -16.60 -2.58 -18.80
C LYS A 408 -18.09 -2.85 -18.85
N ARG A 409 -18.53 -3.87 -18.11
CA ARG A 409 -19.96 -4.06 -17.80
C ARG A 409 -20.37 -3.06 -16.72
N LEU A 410 -20.95 -1.94 -17.12
CA LEU A 410 -21.50 -0.95 -16.20
C LEU A 410 -22.94 -1.32 -15.86
N VAL A 411 -23.19 -1.63 -14.59
CA VAL A 411 -24.50 -2.07 -14.11
C VAL A 411 -25.21 -0.87 -13.51
N GLU A 412 -26.42 -0.60 -13.97
CA GLU A 412 -27.34 0.33 -13.32
C GLU A 412 -27.84 -0.33 -12.04
N GLY A 413 -27.04 -0.21 -10.98
CA GLY A 413 -27.20 -1.01 -9.77
C GLY A 413 -28.10 -0.36 -8.74
N GLY A 414 -27.80 0.89 -8.41
CA GLY A 414 -28.34 1.57 -7.24
C GLY A 414 -27.43 1.42 -6.03
N TYR A 415 -27.91 1.80 -4.85
CA TYR A 415 -27.07 1.86 -3.65
C TYR A 415 -27.84 1.37 -2.42
N ASP A 416 -27.73 0.08 -2.14
CA ASP A 416 -28.48 -0.60 -1.07
C ASP A 416 -28.27 0.02 0.32
N LEU A 417 -27.07 0.54 0.61
CA LEU A 417 -26.82 1.23 1.87
C LEU A 417 -27.75 2.45 2.03
N LEU A 418 -27.98 3.22 0.96
CA LEU A 418 -28.91 4.35 1.02
C LEU A 418 -30.35 3.87 1.23
N ASP A 419 -30.76 2.76 0.61
CA ASP A 419 -32.09 2.18 0.81
C ASP A 419 -32.31 1.80 2.28
N GLN A 420 -31.31 1.17 2.90
CA GLN A 420 -31.33 0.86 4.33
C GLN A 420 -31.37 2.13 5.19
N GLU A 421 -30.56 3.14 4.88
CA GLU A 421 -30.52 4.40 5.62
C GLU A 421 -31.83 5.19 5.51
N ILE A 422 -32.50 5.16 4.36
CA ILE A 422 -33.84 5.75 4.19
C ILE A 422 -34.85 5.01 5.10
N ALA A 423 -34.85 3.67 5.08
CA ALA A 423 -35.76 2.88 5.90
C ALA A 423 -35.53 3.09 7.40
N ASP A 424 -34.26 3.14 7.82
CA ASP A 424 -33.87 3.41 9.21
C ASP A 424 -34.29 4.82 9.65
N TYR A 425 -34.11 5.83 8.78
CA TYR A 425 -34.54 7.19 9.05
C TYR A 425 -36.07 7.30 9.15
N GLU A 426 -36.80 6.65 8.24
CA GLU A 426 -38.27 6.61 8.26
C GLU A 426 -38.81 5.92 9.51
N ALA A 427 -38.12 4.88 10.00
CA ALA A 427 -38.47 4.22 11.26
C ALA A 427 -38.27 5.12 12.51
N LEU A 428 -37.42 6.16 12.40
CA LEU A 428 -37.19 7.17 13.43
C LEU A 428 -38.14 8.38 13.32
N ALA A 429 -38.97 8.45 12.27
CA ALA A 429 -39.80 9.61 11.97
C ALA A 429 -40.74 9.99 13.14
N GLY A 430 -40.79 11.27 13.47
CA GLY A 430 -41.62 11.85 14.54
C GLY A 430 -40.87 12.33 15.78
N ARG A 431 -39.54 12.18 15.83
CA ARG A 431 -38.70 12.83 16.85
C ARG A 431 -38.27 14.21 16.36
N GLU A 432 -38.90 15.26 16.88
CA GLU A 432 -38.39 16.62 16.73
C GLU A 432 -37.28 16.87 17.76
N ASN A 433 -36.20 17.49 17.33
CA ASN A 433 -35.16 17.93 18.25
C ASN A 433 -35.69 19.07 19.13
N GLU A 434 -35.34 19.05 20.42
CA GLU A 434 -35.67 20.16 21.33
C GLU A 434 -35.07 21.49 20.86
N ARG A 435 -33.91 21.42 20.19
CA ARG A 435 -33.23 22.55 19.55
C ARG A 435 -32.58 22.08 18.25
N PRO A 436 -32.42 22.93 17.20
CA PRO A 436 -31.87 22.47 15.94
C PRO A 436 -30.43 21.96 16.08
N VAL A 437 -30.12 20.87 15.39
CA VAL A 437 -28.83 20.17 15.51
C VAL A 437 -27.98 20.38 14.25
N ILE A 438 -26.74 20.82 14.43
CA ILE A 438 -25.73 21.03 13.38
C ILE A 438 -24.69 19.91 13.50
N LEU A 439 -24.52 19.13 12.43
CA LEU A 439 -23.46 18.13 12.34
C LEU A 439 -22.29 18.67 11.52
N ILE A 440 -21.12 18.79 12.10
CA ILE A 440 -19.88 19.08 11.39
C ILE A 440 -19.20 17.74 11.08
N GLY A 441 -19.32 17.28 9.83
CA GLY A 441 -18.88 15.98 9.35
C GLY A 441 -17.88 16.07 8.20
N PRO A 442 -16.62 16.50 8.45
CA PRO A 442 -15.66 16.78 7.40
C PRO A 442 -14.98 15.52 6.85
N SER A 443 -14.37 15.68 5.68
CA SER A 443 -13.44 14.72 5.10
C SER A 443 -12.10 14.69 5.85
N TRP A 444 -11.20 13.77 5.49
CA TRP A 444 -10.01 13.46 6.30
C TRP A 444 -8.69 14.02 5.76
N GLN A 445 -8.67 14.60 4.56
CA GLN A 445 -7.43 15.12 3.95
C GLN A 445 -6.85 16.29 4.74
N GLU A 446 -5.59 16.63 4.43
CA GLU A 446 -4.94 17.83 4.94
C GLU A 446 -5.77 19.09 4.61
N ASP A 447 -5.78 20.06 5.52
CA ASP A 447 -6.50 21.33 5.38
C ASP A 447 -8.04 21.19 5.26
N ASN A 448 -8.61 20.06 5.69
CA ASN A 448 -10.07 19.93 5.85
C ASN A 448 -10.62 20.93 6.88
N ILE A 449 -11.95 20.95 7.08
CA ILE A 449 -12.60 21.90 8.01
C ILE A 449 -11.96 21.95 9.40
N LEU A 450 -11.56 20.80 9.96
CA LEU A 450 -10.95 20.71 11.30
C LEU A 450 -9.61 21.43 11.41
N ASP A 451 -8.87 21.45 10.30
CA ASP A 451 -7.57 22.11 10.22
C ASP A 451 -7.71 23.58 9.82
N SER A 452 -8.74 23.93 9.04
CA SER A 452 -8.85 25.22 8.35
C SER A 452 -9.76 26.25 9.03
N CYS A 453 -10.91 25.86 9.57
CA CYS A 453 -11.92 26.84 10.00
C CYS A 453 -12.92 26.35 11.08
N VAL A 454 -12.71 25.17 11.68
CA VAL A 454 -13.67 24.61 12.65
C VAL A 454 -13.95 25.51 13.84
N ASP A 455 -12.94 26.21 14.36
CA ASP A 455 -13.11 27.11 15.51
C ASP A 455 -14.02 28.30 15.16
N ASP A 456 -13.88 28.86 13.94
CA ASP A 456 -14.74 29.95 13.45
C ASP A 456 -16.18 29.48 13.23
N LEU A 457 -16.35 28.26 12.68
CA LEU A 457 -17.66 27.64 12.51
C LEU A 457 -18.36 27.47 13.86
N ILE A 458 -17.72 26.79 14.82
CA ILE A 458 -18.27 26.56 16.17
C ILE A 458 -18.59 27.91 16.83
N GLY A 459 -17.61 28.82 16.91
CA GLY A 459 -17.75 30.10 17.59
C GLY A 459 -18.87 30.98 17.03
N SER A 460 -19.17 30.89 15.73
CA SER A 460 -20.23 31.70 15.11
C SER A 460 -21.66 31.23 15.44
N VAL A 461 -21.87 29.98 15.86
CA VAL A 461 -23.19 29.41 16.18
C VAL A 461 -23.36 29.03 17.65
N LEU A 462 -22.27 28.92 18.41
CA LEU A 462 -22.31 28.67 19.85
C LEU A 462 -23.07 29.79 20.59
N GLY A 463 -23.89 29.41 21.57
CA GLY A 463 -24.76 30.31 22.34
C GLY A 463 -26.00 30.79 21.60
N LYS A 464 -26.24 30.37 20.35
CA LYS A 464 -27.40 30.79 19.53
C LYS A 464 -28.57 29.80 19.58
N GLY A 465 -28.57 28.87 20.52
CA GLY A 465 -29.65 27.90 20.72
C GLY A 465 -29.58 26.68 19.80
N TYR A 466 -28.40 26.38 19.25
CA TYR A 466 -28.15 25.16 18.48
C TYR A 466 -27.55 24.07 19.35
N ARG A 467 -27.58 22.82 18.89
CA ARG A 467 -26.69 21.77 19.35
C ARG A 467 -25.70 21.45 18.23
N ILE A 468 -24.42 21.39 18.54
CA ILE A 468 -23.33 21.23 17.59
C ILE A 468 -22.68 19.88 17.87
N ILE A 469 -22.60 19.04 16.85
CA ILE A 469 -21.92 17.75 16.92
C ILE A 469 -20.76 17.78 15.94
N VAL A 470 -19.54 17.59 16.43
CA VAL A 470 -18.35 17.45 15.59
C VAL A 470 -18.05 15.96 15.44
N ARG A 471 -18.25 15.44 14.24
CA ARG A 471 -18.07 14.02 13.88
C ARG A 471 -17.01 13.91 12.77
N PRO A 472 -15.70 13.82 13.10
CA PRO A 472 -14.67 13.63 12.08
C PRO A 472 -14.86 12.32 11.33
N HIS A 473 -14.35 12.26 10.09
CA HIS A 473 -14.18 10.98 9.42
C HIS A 473 -13.24 10.06 10.26
N PRO A 474 -13.53 8.76 10.43
CA PRO A 474 -12.73 7.85 11.25
C PRO A 474 -11.25 7.76 10.86
N GLU A 475 -10.94 8.03 9.59
CA GLU A 475 -9.58 8.07 9.10
C GLU A 475 -8.80 9.30 9.60
N TYR A 476 -9.47 10.43 9.84
CA TYR A 476 -8.82 11.63 10.40
C TYR A 476 -8.33 11.37 11.83
N THR A 477 -9.16 10.75 12.68
CA THR A 477 -8.77 10.46 14.08
C THR A 477 -7.64 9.43 14.18
N LYS A 478 -7.53 8.53 13.18
CA LYS A 478 -6.40 7.58 13.08
C LYS A 478 -5.11 8.24 12.60
N ARG A 479 -5.20 9.10 11.58
CA ARG A 479 -4.04 9.77 10.97
C ARG A 479 -3.51 10.93 11.82
N TYR A 480 -4.42 11.65 12.50
CA TYR A 480 -4.11 12.88 13.22
C TYR A 480 -4.63 12.88 14.68
N PRO A 481 -4.31 11.86 15.51
CA PRO A 481 -4.85 11.75 16.87
C PRO A 481 -4.49 12.96 17.75
N ALA A 482 -3.27 13.49 17.63
CA ALA A 482 -2.83 14.66 18.40
C ALA A 482 -3.59 15.95 18.00
N ARG A 483 -3.93 16.12 16.71
CA ARG A 483 -4.72 17.27 16.26
C ARG A 483 -6.15 17.19 16.80
N TRP A 484 -6.72 15.99 16.77
CA TRP A 484 -8.04 15.70 17.32
C TRP A 484 -8.11 15.98 18.82
N GLU A 485 -7.18 15.45 19.61
CA GLU A 485 -7.11 15.68 21.06
C GLU A 485 -6.92 17.18 21.39
N ALA A 486 -6.09 17.88 20.63
CA ALA A 486 -5.88 19.32 20.81
C ALA A 486 -7.16 20.13 20.53
N LEU A 487 -7.93 19.77 19.50
CA LEU A 487 -9.23 20.41 19.21
C LEU A 487 -10.22 20.20 20.36
N GLN A 488 -10.35 18.97 20.86
CA GLN A 488 -11.22 18.67 21.99
C GLN A 488 -10.82 19.46 23.25
N ALA A 489 -9.51 19.57 23.52
CA ALA A 489 -8.99 20.32 24.66
C ALA A 489 -9.30 21.82 24.59
N ARG A 490 -9.37 22.42 23.39
CA ARG A 490 -9.71 23.85 23.22
C ARG A 490 -11.12 24.19 23.68
N TRP A 491 -12.05 23.24 23.53
CA TRP A 491 -13.48 23.44 23.79
C TRP A 491 -13.97 22.62 25.01
N ALA A 492 -13.06 22.21 25.89
CA ALA A 492 -13.36 21.31 27.01
C ALA A 492 -14.26 21.92 28.09
N ASP A 493 -14.31 23.25 28.19
CA ASP A 493 -15.11 23.97 29.19
C ASP A 493 -16.56 24.24 28.74
N GLU A 494 -16.91 23.95 27.49
CA GLU A 494 -18.25 24.16 26.95
C GLU A 494 -19.27 23.10 27.41
N ASP A 495 -20.56 23.46 27.44
CA ASP A 495 -21.63 22.54 27.83
C ASP A 495 -21.74 21.38 26.81
N PRO A 496 -21.54 20.10 27.24
CA PRO A 496 -21.69 18.94 26.35
C PRO A 496 -23.07 18.78 25.73
N ALA A 497 -24.11 19.39 26.31
CA ALA A 497 -25.45 19.42 25.72
C ALA A 497 -25.55 20.37 24.52
N GLU A 498 -24.61 21.31 24.39
CA GLU A 498 -24.53 22.29 23.31
C GLU A 498 -23.44 21.94 22.30
N LEU A 499 -22.24 21.54 22.74
CA LEU A 499 -21.13 21.14 21.86
C LEU A 499 -20.62 19.73 22.22
N PHE A 500 -20.69 18.81 21.27
CA PHE A 500 -20.29 17.42 21.47
C PHE A 500 -19.30 16.95 20.41
N PHE A 501 -18.18 16.38 20.84
CA PHE A 501 -17.19 15.76 19.96
C PHE A 501 -17.38 14.25 19.93
N GLU A 502 -17.89 13.73 18.82
CA GLU A 502 -18.19 12.30 18.67
C GLU A 502 -16.91 11.49 18.44
N SER A 503 -16.78 10.39 19.18
CA SER A 503 -15.62 9.49 19.10
C SER A 503 -15.98 8.06 18.67
N ASP A 504 -17.27 7.72 18.67
CA ASP A 504 -17.81 6.45 18.19
C ASP A 504 -18.61 6.68 16.92
N PHE A 505 -18.15 6.08 15.82
CA PHE A 505 -18.72 6.25 14.48
C PHE A 505 -19.50 5.01 14.03
N SER A 506 -19.78 4.07 14.93
CA SER A 506 -20.46 2.81 14.63
C SER A 506 -21.97 2.97 14.38
N SER A 507 -22.57 4.07 14.83
CA SER A 507 -23.99 4.36 14.66
C SER A 507 -24.22 5.57 13.75
N ASN A 508 -25.40 5.63 13.14
CA ASN A 508 -25.87 6.78 12.35
C ASN A 508 -26.74 7.75 13.16
N GLU A 509 -26.76 7.64 14.50
CA GLU A 509 -27.67 8.41 15.35
C GLU A 509 -27.47 9.92 15.21
N SER A 510 -26.23 10.41 15.28
CA SER A 510 -25.93 11.83 15.09
C SER A 510 -26.19 12.29 13.66
N THR A 511 -26.00 11.45 12.65
CA THR A 511 -26.36 11.73 11.25
C THR A 511 -27.87 11.94 11.11
N PHE A 512 -28.69 11.00 11.59
CA PHE A 512 -30.14 11.04 11.41
C PHE A 512 -30.85 12.06 12.31
N SER A 513 -30.31 12.33 13.50
CA SER A 513 -30.85 13.35 14.39
C SER A 513 -30.48 14.77 13.98
N SER A 514 -29.52 14.97 13.06
CA SER A 514 -29.09 16.32 12.69
C SER A 514 -30.05 17.02 11.73
N ASP A 515 -30.18 18.34 11.85
CA ASP A 515 -31.04 19.19 11.01
C ASP A 515 -30.32 19.79 9.81
N ILE A 516 -29.01 19.97 9.94
CA ILE A 516 -28.13 20.43 8.88
C ILE A 516 -26.78 19.74 9.00
N LEU A 517 -26.22 19.30 7.88
CA LEU A 517 -24.84 18.83 7.79
C LEU A 517 -23.94 19.96 7.33
N VAL A 518 -22.73 20.03 7.88
CA VAL A 518 -21.65 20.90 7.45
C VAL A 518 -20.48 20.02 7.11
N THR A 519 -20.03 20.09 5.86
CA THR A 519 -18.96 19.25 5.34
C THR A 519 -18.17 20.02 4.30
N ASP A 520 -17.08 19.44 3.82
CA ASP A 520 -16.27 19.98 2.74
C ASP A 520 -16.36 19.09 1.49
N TRP A 521 -15.49 18.08 1.40
CA TRP A 521 -15.32 17.16 0.26
C TRP A 521 -15.62 15.71 0.67
N SER A 522 -16.48 15.53 1.68
CA SER A 522 -16.90 14.21 2.14
C SER A 522 -18.13 13.72 1.40
N SER A 523 -18.12 12.44 1.03
CA SER A 523 -19.27 11.76 0.44
C SER A 523 -20.46 11.60 1.39
N ILE A 524 -20.27 11.85 2.70
CA ILE A 524 -21.35 11.80 3.72
C ILE A 524 -22.51 12.75 3.40
N SER A 525 -22.28 13.79 2.58
CA SER A 525 -23.35 14.66 2.08
C SER A 525 -24.41 13.90 1.28
N CYS A 526 -24.01 12.89 0.50
CA CYS A 526 -24.93 12.04 -0.23
C CYS A 526 -25.75 11.18 0.74
N ASP A 527 -25.07 10.49 1.67
CA ASP A 527 -25.73 9.66 2.68
C ASP A 527 -26.72 10.48 3.52
N PHE A 528 -26.29 11.62 4.07
CA PHE A 528 -27.13 12.50 4.89
C PHE A 528 -28.29 13.11 4.12
N SER A 529 -28.03 13.83 3.02
CA SER A 529 -29.09 14.56 2.32
C SER A 529 -30.05 13.61 1.61
N PHE A 530 -29.57 12.51 1.03
CA PHE A 530 -30.47 11.58 0.35
C PHE A 530 -31.24 10.67 1.31
N SER A 531 -30.74 10.32 2.48
CA SER A 531 -31.53 9.56 3.46
C SER A 531 -32.56 10.44 4.17
N THR A 532 -32.13 11.62 4.65
CA THR A 532 -32.96 12.47 5.53
C THR A 532 -33.79 13.52 4.79
N LEU A 533 -33.45 13.82 3.53
CA LEU A 533 -33.96 14.97 2.76
C LEU A 533 -33.66 16.32 3.42
N LYS A 534 -32.61 16.41 4.24
CA LYS A 534 -32.15 17.64 4.90
C LYS A 534 -30.93 18.23 4.19
N PRO A 535 -30.77 19.56 4.20
CA PRO A 535 -29.77 20.20 3.37
C PRO A 535 -28.38 20.21 4.01
N THR A 536 -27.37 20.43 3.17
CA THR A 536 -25.95 20.44 3.57
C THR A 536 -25.31 21.81 3.29
N ILE A 537 -24.49 22.31 4.22
CA ILE A 537 -23.57 23.43 3.98
C ILE A 537 -22.20 22.85 3.62
N PHE A 538 -21.65 23.35 2.53
CA PHE A 538 -20.37 22.93 1.99
C PHE A 538 -19.33 24.02 2.22
N ILE A 539 -18.21 23.72 2.87
CA ILE A 539 -17.08 24.65 3.01
C ILE A 539 -16.05 24.34 1.93
N ASP A 540 -15.63 25.35 1.17
CA ASP A 540 -14.66 25.23 0.08
C ASP A 540 -13.22 25.25 0.65
N THR A 541 -12.90 24.23 1.45
CA THR A 541 -11.51 23.92 1.82
C THR A 541 -10.73 23.44 0.59
N PRO A 542 -9.39 23.30 0.65
CA PRO A 542 -8.63 22.66 -0.43
C PRO A 542 -9.26 21.32 -0.85
N MET A 543 -9.44 21.16 -2.16
CA MET A 543 -10.16 20.01 -2.72
C MET A 543 -9.47 18.70 -2.37
N LYS A 544 -10.26 17.69 -2.00
CA LYS A 544 -9.79 16.31 -1.91
C LYS A 544 -9.59 15.75 -3.31
N VAL A 545 -8.35 15.80 -3.81
CA VAL A 545 -8.00 15.34 -5.16
C VAL A 545 -7.10 14.12 -5.07
N GLY A 546 -7.58 12.97 -5.57
CA GLY A 546 -6.75 11.77 -5.77
C GLY A 546 -6.21 11.66 -7.19
N ASN A 547 -6.98 12.14 -8.17
CA ASN A 547 -6.56 12.24 -9.56
C ASN A 547 -6.16 13.69 -9.91
N PRO A 548 -4.86 14.02 -10.02
CA PRO A 548 -4.43 15.38 -10.37
C PRO A 548 -4.84 15.81 -11.79
N ASP A 549 -5.23 14.85 -12.63
CA ASP A 549 -5.58 15.03 -14.04
C ASP A 549 -7.11 14.95 -14.28
N TRP A 550 -7.92 15.07 -13.23
CA TRP A 550 -9.39 14.96 -13.30
C TRP A 550 -10.03 15.90 -14.35
N GLU A 551 -9.51 17.13 -14.49
CA GLU A 551 -10.00 18.12 -15.46
C GLU A 551 -9.90 17.62 -16.91
N LYS A 552 -8.99 16.69 -17.17
CA LYS A 552 -8.80 16.17 -18.51
C LYS A 552 -10.03 15.39 -19.01
N LEU A 553 -10.92 14.93 -18.14
CA LEU A 553 -12.13 14.22 -18.57
C LEU A 553 -13.16 15.14 -19.27
N ASP A 554 -13.00 16.47 -19.17
CA ASP A 554 -13.95 17.47 -19.70
C ASP A 554 -15.39 17.24 -19.21
N MET A 555 -15.50 16.75 -17.96
CA MET A 555 -16.75 16.52 -17.25
C MET A 555 -16.59 17.11 -15.86
N GLU A 556 -17.59 17.84 -15.38
CA GLU A 556 -17.57 18.36 -14.01
C GLU A 556 -17.85 17.20 -13.03
N PRO A 557 -16.93 16.90 -12.09
CA PRO A 557 -17.14 15.88 -11.08
C PRO A 557 -18.40 16.14 -10.26
N THR A 558 -19.09 15.06 -9.94
CA THR A 558 -20.27 15.11 -9.09
C THR A 558 -20.01 15.70 -7.71
N ASP A 559 -18.80 15.52 -7.17
CA ASP A 559 -18.34 16.14 -5.93
C ASP A 559 -18.41 17.67 -5.95
N ILE A 560 -18.36 18.28 -7.14
CA ILE A 560 -18.51 19.73 -7.36
C ILE A 560 -19.96 20.07 -7.70
N SER A 561 -20.51 19.42 -8.73
CA SER A 561 -21.80 19.79 -9.31
C SER A 561 -22.99 19.57 -8.36
N LEU A 562 -22.90 18.60 -7.44
CA LEU A 562 -23.98 18.26 -6.51
C LEU A 562 -24.16 19.28 -5.37
N ARG A 563 -23.09 19.99 -4.98
CA ARG A 563 -23.03 20.77 -3.71
C ARG A 563 -24.17 21.79 -3.60
N ASN A 564 -24.33 22.61 -4.63
CA ASN A 564 -25.37 23.65 -4.66
C ASN A 564 -26.76 23.15 -5.08
N GLN A 565 -26.90 21.85 -5.36
CA GLN A 565 -28.20 21.21 -5.64
C GLN A 565 -28.85 20.70 -4.35
N ILE A 566 -28.07 20.09 -3.45
CA ILE A 566 -28.54 19.57 -2.16
C ILE A 566 -28.22 20.49 -0.98
N GLY A 567 -27.64 21.65 -1.25
CA GLY A 567 -27.06 22.51 -0.24
C GLY A 567 -26.59 23.87 -0.74
N ARG A 568 -25.73 24.52 0.04
CA ARG A 568 -25.05 25.78 -0.30
C ARG A 568 -23.55 25.70 -0.01
N SER A 569 -22.73 26.24 -0.91
CA SER A 569 -21.29 26.36 -0.72
C SER A 569 -20.87 27.71 -0.14
N LEU A 570 -19.91 27.68 0.79
CA LEU A 570 -19.25 28.84 1.38
C LEU A 570 -17.74 28.73 1.18
N THR A 571 -17.14 29.79 0.67
CA THR A 571 -15.69 29.92 0.59
C THR A 571 -15.10 30.25 1.96
N LEU A 572 -13.82 29.91 2.18
CA LEU A 572 -13.14 30.15 3.46
C LEU A 572 -13.17 31.64 3.89
N ASP A 573 -13.14 32.58 2.95
CA ASP A 573 -13.25 34.02 3.21
C ASP A 573 -14.66 34.48 3.62
N LYS A 574 -15.67 33.60 3.54
CA LYS A 574 -17.08 33.87 3.85
C LYS A 574 -17.62 33.04 5.00
N VAL A 575 -16.74 32.41 5.80
CA VAL A 575 -17.12 31.62 6.98
C VAL A 575 -17.83 32.48 8.03
N ASP A 576 -17.60 33.80 8.04
CA ASP A 576 -18.34 34.77 8.87
C ASP A 576 -19.86 34.75 8.62
N ARG A 577 -20.31 34.32 7.43
CA ARG A 577 -21.73 34.19 7.06
C ARG A 577 -22.35 32.86 7.46
N PHE A 578 -21.57 31.93 8.00
CA PHE A 578 -22.02 30.57 8.28
C PHE A 578 -23.29 30.54 9.15
N ALA A 579 -23.32 31.33 10.22
CA ALA A 579 -24.49 31.39 11.12
C ALA A 579 -25.77 31.89 10.43
N ASP A 580 -25.64 32.84 9.50
CA ASP A 580 -26.77 33.37 8.73
C ASP A 580 -27.29 32.33 7.72
N GLU A 581 -26.37 31.59 7.07
CA GLU A 581 -26.75 30.49 6.16
C GLU A 581 -27.46 29.36 6.90
N VAL A 582 -26.96 28.96 8.09
CA VAL A 582 -27.65 27.97 8.93
C VAL A 582 -29.07 28.42 9.24
N ALA A 583 -29.25 29.65 9.72
CA ALA A 583 -30.57 30.19 10.06
C ALA A 583 -31.49 30.25 8.82
N SER A 584 -30.97 30.70 7.68
CA SER A 584 -31.68 30.76 6.40
C SER A 584 -32.16 29.38 5.96
N MET A 585 -31.27 28.39 5.90
CA MET A 585 -31.60 27.04 5.44
C MET A 585 -32.57 26.32 6.38
N LEU A 586 -32.46 26.54 7.70
CA LEU A 586 -33.42 26.02 8.67
C LEU A 586 -34.80 26.67 8.58
N SER A 587 -34.93 27.87 8.02
CA SER A 587 -36.22 28.51 7.73
C SER A 587 -36.86 28.02 6.43
N GLU A 588 -36.06 27.46 5.52
CA GLU A 588 -36.44 26.99 4.18
C GLU A 588 -36.56 25.45 4.10
N ARG A 589 -36.72 24.75 5.24
CA ARG A 589 -36.65 23.27 5.34
C ARG A 589 -37.48 22.53 4.31
N GLU A 590 -38.75 22.89 4.13
CA GLU A 590 -39.64 22.20 3.18
C GLU A 590 -39.22 22.42 1.73
N ALA A 591 -38.71 23.61 1.38
CA ALA A 591 -38.20 23.87 0.04
C ALA A 591 -36.96 23.02 -0.25
N TRP A 592 -36.05 22.91 0.73
CA TRP A 592 -34.90 22.01 0.63
C TRP A 592 -35.31 20.54 0.52
N ARG A 593 -36.29 20.12 1.31
CA ARG A 593 -36.81 18.75 1.29
C ARG A 593 -37.31 18.34 -0.10
N GLU A 594 -38.14 19.17 -0.73
CA GLU A 594 -38.64 18.90 -2.08
C GLU A 594 -37.52 18.88 -3.11
N ARG A 595 -36.60 19.86 -3.05
CA ARG A 595 -35.47 19.96 -3.97
C ARG A 595 -34.55 18.74 -3.88
N ILE A 596 -34.19 18.33 -2.67
CA ILE A 596 -33.30 17.18 -2.46
C ILE A 596 -33.97 15.88 -2.90
N ARG A 597 -35.29 15.76 -2.69
CA ARG A 597 -36.06 14.60 -3.17
C ARG A 597 -36.01 14.49 -4.70
N GLU A 598 -36.17 15.61 -5.41
CA GLU A 598 -36.07 15.65 -6.88
C GLU A 598 -34.66 15.27 -7.35
N VAL A 599 -33.61 15.85 -6.74
CA VAL A 599 -32.22 15.52 -7.06
C VAL A 599 -31.95 14.03 -6.84
N ARG A 600 -32.33 13.48 -5.68
CA ARG A 600 -32.16 12.06 -5.34
C ARG A 600 -32.79 11.13 -6.37
N ALA A 601 -34.00 11.46 -6.84
CA ALA A 601 -34.73 10.64 -7.80
C ALA A 601 -34.02 10.51 -9.16
N GLY A 602 -33.26 11.53 -9.57
CA GLY A 602 -32.44 11.50 -10.79
C GLY A 602 -31.00 11.01 -10.58
N PHE A 603 -30.56 10.90 -9.31
CA PHE A 603 -29.17 10.65 -8.96
C PHE A 603 -28.86 9.16 -8.69
N VAL A 604 -29.81 8.41 -8.14
CA VAL A 604 -29.59 7.02 -7.72
C VAL A 604 -30.45 6.07 -8.55
N PHE A 605 -29.83 5.06 -9.16
CA PHE A 605 -30.54 4.00 -9.86
C PHE A 605 -31.33 3.12 -8.87
N ASN A 606 -32.46 2.56 -9.31
CA ASN A 606 -33.20 1.51 -8.58
C ASN A 606 -33.41 1.80 -7.08
N LEU A 607 -33.68 3.05 -6.70
CA LEU A 607 -33.91 3.44 -5.31
C LEU A 607 -35.02 2.58 -4.68
N GLY A 608 -34.72 1.98 -3.53
CA GLY A 608 -35.57 1.00 -2.82
C GLY A 608 -35.41 -0.45 -3.30
N HIS A 609 -34.55 -0.71 -4.28
CA HIS A 609 -34.34 -2.01 -4.90
C HIS A 609 -32.86 -2.38 -5.07
N GLY A 610 -31.94 -1.72 -4.35
CA GLY A 610 -30.49 -1.95 -4.43
C GLY A 610 -30.09 -3.40 -4.12
N ALA A 611 -30.54 -3.95 -2.98
CA ALA A 611 -30.28 -5.35 -2.60
C ALA A 611 -30.66 -6.35 -3.70
N ARG A 612 -31.87 -6.21 -4.24
CA ARG A 612 -32.41 -7.09 -5.29
C ARG A 612 -31.58 -6.98 -6.56
N THR A 613 -31.32 -5.77 -7.02
CA THR A 613 -30.58 -5.54 -8.27
C THR A 613 -29.15 -6.11 -8.17
N ALA A 614 -28.50 -5.92 -7.02
CA ALA A 614 -27.16 -6.47 -6.77
C ALA A 614 -27.18 -7.99 -6.74
N GLY A 615 -28.16 -8.58 -6.04
CA GLY A 615 -28.31 -10.03 -5.95
C GLY A 615 -28.63 -10.70 -7.29
N GLU A 616 -29.58 -10.16 -8.07
CA GLU A 616 -29.92 -10.64 -9.41
C GLU A 616 -28.70 -10.60 -10.34
N PHE A 617 -28.01 -9.45 -10.38
CA PHE A 617 -26.80 -9.29 -11.21
C PHE A 617 -25.70 -10.31 -10.85
N LEU A 618 -25.40 -10.49 -9.56
CA LEU A 618 -24.37 -11.44 -9.14
C LEU A 618 -24.77 -12.90 -9.43
N LEU A 619 -26.05 -13.24 -9.23
CA LEU A 619 -26.56 -14.58 -9.54
C LEU A 619 -26.46 -14.89 -11.03
N GLU A 620 -26.92 -13.96 -11.89
CA GLU A 620 -26.80 -14.08 -13.34
C GLU A 620 -25.35 -14.25 -13.77
N THR A 621 -24.44 -13.43 -13.23
CA THR A 621 -23.01 -13.50 -13.55
C THR A 621 -22.39 -14.84 -13.14
N VAL A 622 -22.80 -15.40 -12.00
CA VAL A 622 -22.39 -16.75 -11.58
C VAL A 622 -22.91 -17.82 -12.54
N LEU A 623 -24.20 -17.76 -12.91
CA LEU A 623 -24.82 -18.72 -13.83
C LEU A 623 -24.16 -18.67 -15.22
N ASP A 624 -23.88 -17.48 -15.74
CA ASP A 624 -23.18 -17.30 -17.01
C ASP A 624 -21.80 -17.97 -17.01
N LYS A 625 -21.03 -17.82 -15.92
CA LYS A 625 -19.72 -18.49 -15.78
C LYS A 625 -19.87 -20.01 -15.70
N GLN A 626 -20.90 -20.52 -15.03
CA GLN A 626 -21.16 -21.96 -14.96
C GLN A 626 -21.51 -22.53 -16.34
N ASP A 627 -22.35 -21.83 -17.11
CA ASP A 627 -22.76 -22.24 -18.46
C ASP A 627 -21.58 -22.21 -19.44
N GLN A 628 -20.72 -21.19 -19.38
CA GLN A 628 -19.47 -21.12 -20.16
C GLN A 628 -18.57 -22.32 -19.90
N ARG A 629 -18.34 -22.66 -18.62
CA ARG A 629 -17.55 -23.85 -18.26
C ARG A 629 -18.20 -25.17 -18.70
N ALA A 630 -19.52 -25.25 -18.67
CA ALA A 630 -20.25 -26.44 -19.13
C ALA A 630 -20.12 -26.63 -20.64
N ALA A 631 -20.14 -25.54 -21.41
CA ALA A 631 -19.92 -25.55 -22.85
C ALA A 631 -18.48 -25.93 -23.26
N ASP A 632 -17.49 -25.51 -22.46
CA ASP A 632 -16.06 -25.80 -22.70
C ASP A 632 -15.63 -27.23 -22.33
N ARG A 633 -16.50 -28.02 -21.67
CA ARG A 633 -16.22 -29.44 -21.41
C ARG A 633 -16.42 -30.24 -22.69
N PRO A 634 -15.38 -30.94 -23.21
CA PRO A 634 -15.56 -31.80 -24.37
C PRO A 634 -16.59 -32.89 -24.06
N SER A 635 -17.56 -33.10 -24.95
CA SER A 635 -18.59 -34.11 -24.81
C SER A 635 -17.96 -35.51 -24.73
N SER A 636 -17.68 -36.00 -23.52
CA SER A 636 -17.24 -37.37 -23.31
C SER A 636 -18.45 -38.29 -23.47
N GLY A 637 -18.51 -38.92 -24.64
CA GLY A 637 -19.16 -40.20 -24.94
C GLY A 637 -20.52 -40.48 -24.28
N ARG A 638 -21.59 -40.37 -25.07
CA ARG A 638 -22.74 -41.29 -24.90
C ARG A 638 -22.22 -42.73 -25.04
N HIS A 639 -21.94 -43.40 -23.93
CA HIS A 639 -21.81 -44.84 -23.87
C HIS A 639 -23.03 -45.44 -23.15
N ALA A 640 -23.97 -45.92 -23.96
CA ALA A 640 -24.95 -46.95 -23.63
C ALA A 640 -25.44 -47.52 -24.98
N ALA A 641 -25.41 -48.81 -25.29
CA ALA A 641 -24.98 -50.01 -24.59
C ALA A 641 -24.71 -51.08 -25.68
N ALA A 642 -23.74 -51.97 -25.47
CA ALA A 642 -23.60 -53.21 -26.24
C ALA A 642 -24.00 -54.41 -25.35
N PRO A 643 -24.59 -55.47 -25.92
CA PRO A 643 -25.48 -56.39 -25.20
C PRO A 643 -24.72 -57.40 -24.34
N ALA A 644 -25.40 -57.86 -23.28
CA ALA A 644 -24.94 -58.89 -22.37
C ALA A 644 -24.55 -60.18 -23.11
N ALA A 645 -23.33 -60.64 -22.88
CA ALA A 645 -22.90 -61.98 -23.25
C ALA A 645 -23.27 -62.94 -22.10
N GLU A 646 -24.11 -63.93 -22.43
CA GLU A 646 -24.36 -65.11 -21.59
C GLU A 646 -23.11 -66.00 -21.60
N ASP A 647 -22.41 -66.08 -20.47
CA ASP A 647 -21.44 -67.14 -20.22
C ASP A 647 -22.11 -68.27 -19.46
N GLY A 648 -22.58 -69.26 -20.23
CA GLY A 648 -22.74 -70.62 -19.75
C GLY A 648 -21.48 -71.41 -20.04
N LYS A 649 -20.85 -71.99 -19.01
CA LYS A 649 -20.45 -73.40 -19.03
C LYS A 649 -20.05 -73.93 -17.66
N ALA A 650 -20.80 -74.95 -17.27
CA ALA A 650 -20.52 -75.88 -16.19
C ALA A 650 -19.27 -76.72 -16.49
N VAL A 651 -18.59 -77.09 -15.42
CA VAL A 651 -17.63 -78.19 -15.35
C VAL A 651 -18.39 -79.52 -15.36
N ALA A 652 -18.13 -80.32 -16.39
CA ALA A 652 -17.58 -81.66 -16.25
C ALA A 652 -16.55 -81.87 -17.37
#